data_AF-A0A956DW32-F1
#
_entry.id   AF-A0A956DW32-F1
#
_cell.length_a   1.000
_cell.length_b   1.000
_cell.length_c   1.000
_cell.angle_alpha   90.00
_cell.angle_beta   90.00
_cell.angle_gamma   90.00
#
_symmetry.space_group_name_H-M   'P 1'
#
loop_
_entity.id
_entity.type
_entity.pdbx_description
1 polymer ?
#
loop_
_entity_poly.entity_id
_entity_poly.type
_entity_poly.pdbx_seq_one_letter_code
_entity_poly.pdbx_strand_id
1 'polypeptide(L)'
;FAALDEDTLRAARPALDADVVSLIGEMVRGDALARPTMREVAARLRGDRASAPPKTEALPQQIGRYRIEGVIGRGAMGVVYRARDVVSGEVVALKTLHPHCNQDTVISRFYREARLLAQLDNPHIARFVEVNQDGGAHFLAMEYVEGSHLGEHLAKAGGPLEMDEALGITREIAVALADVHDLGAVHRDVKPANILLLERGGRRIAKLCDFGIAAAEAEPDLTREGLAIGTPHFMAPEQIQGGSVGPAADVYSLGITLYLMLAGKLPFDGPDSRAIAFKHLAEPPPDLRAMAPGVDPPVVRLVERMVDKLPEGRPSDARALVAELDALKRGAVRDISDHPLPGEGETVIKYDYHWELESSPEALWPYVSNTERLNRAIGLGAPSYERRNEEGRVVTDAHLELSGLSLDWREHPYEWVAPRRLGILREFSAGPFVWMRSHVELRPRGTGTLLEHFIDVMPRGVLGRAATAMEVGYKAKRNLGRVYKRIDAHCQQQSGELDPFEEVPVVGGAARVRLEEGRQRLLDANLDEQVVDRLFHHLTAASPQDVARIRPRALARGAGLDEDEMLRACLHATAAGLCTMLWDVICPRCQIPSNIVESLAAIVDHEHCATCALDFEVDFGRSVELIFRAHPAIRKSELGVFCIGGPGHTPHVFAQVRLAPGERFAVELQLPLGHYRIAVRHVTTTWGFSVALDEPLDNWELSLVADEAPRPRVLSHRLQRLVLHNPGQQEILARVEQIAARDEAMTAAEVAFLPLFRDMFPRQVTAPGQLIGVGQVTLALVELANPWRPERKELAVFGDLISLRERLEALAGPLGGRLVKLQGDGLLFAFDEPGAGLDFAWLAVEEEGTRCGAVHRGPAMATSLDGRLDYFGRLVGELATLVRAANAGELAVAESLHADPAAFRRLQAHQDAPLINAHGVMALLLRPQAARTP
;
A
#
# COMPACT_ATOMS: atom_id res chain seq x y z
N PHE A 1 27.61 -15.40 -30.30
CA PHE A 1 28.10 -16.41 -31.26
C PHE A 1 29.53 -16.16 -31.79
N ALA A 2 30.13 -14.97 -31.68
CA ALA A 2 31.51 -14.73 -32.17
C ALA A 2 32.64 -15.02 -31.16
N ALA A 3 32.44 -15.87 -30.14
CA ALA A 3 33.42 -16.08 -29.08
C ALA A 3 33.37 -17.48 -28.44
N LEU A 4 33.25 -18.54 -29.24
CA LEU A 4 33.41 -19.91 -28.76
C LEU A 4 34.45 -20.61 -29.63
N ASP A 5 35.52 -21.09 -29.01
CA ASP A 5 36.64 -21.77 -29.67
C ASP A 5 36.31 -23.24 -30.02
N GLU A 6 37.07 -23.79 -30.96
CA GLU A 6 36.93 -25.17 -31.47
C GLU A 6 37.12 -26.24 -30.37
N ASP A 7 37.81 -25.90 -29.29
CA ASP A 7 38.09 -26.80 -28.18
C ASP A 7 36.87 -26.95 -27.24
N THR A 8 36.07 -25.89 -27.09
CA THR A 8 34.80 -25.93 -26.35
C THR A 8 33.77 -26.82 -27.05
N LEU A 9 33.76 -26.84 -28.39
CA LEU A 9 32.91 -27.71 -29.21
C LEU A 9 33.33 -29.19 -29.16
N ARG A 10 34.62 -29.50 -28.93
CA ARG A 10 35.09 -30.88 -28.74
C ARG A 10 34.76 -31.45 -27.36
N ALA A 11 34.62 -30.62 -26.33
CA ALA A 11 34.29 -31.06 -24.98
C ALA A 11 32.82 -31.48 -24.82
N ALA A 12 31.91 -31.00 -25.68
CA ALA A 12 30.47 -31.31 -25.64
C ALA A 12 30.08 -32.65 -26.30
N ARG A 13 31.07 -33.49 -26.64
CA ARG A 13 30.90 -34.65 -27.53
C ARG A 13 30.22 -35.93 -26.99
N PRO A 14 29.78 -36.09 -25.71
CA PRO A 14 29.09 -37.34 -25.36
C PRO A 14 27.59 -37.40 -25.71
N ALA A 15 26.96 -36.35 -26.26
CA ALA A 15 25.49 -36.29 -26.36
C ALA A 15 24.89 -35.83 -27.70
N LEU A 16 25.64 -35.80 -28.80
CA LEU A 16 25.09 -35.41 -30.11
C LEU A 16 25.59 -36.35 -31.22
N ASP A 17 24.63 -36.83 -32.02
CA ASP A 17 24.83 -37.76 -33.13
C ASP A 17 25.70 -37.14 -34.25
N ALA A 18 26.47 -37.96 -34.95
CA ALA A 18 27.46 -37.54 -35.95
C ALA A 18 26.84 -36.74 -37.11
N ASP A 19 25.56 -36.98 -37.40
CA ASP A 19 24.79 -36.29 -38.44
C ASP A 19 24.47 -34.83 -38.06
N VAL A 20 24.39 -34.49 -36.77
CA VAL A 20 24.13 -33.13 -36.28
C VAL A 20 25.35 -32.23 -36.48
N VAL A 21 26.56 -32.79 -36.33
CA VAL A 21 27.81 -32.05 -36.52
C VAL A 21 28.05 -31.72 -38.00
N SER A 22 27.63 -32.62 -38.90
CA SER A 22 27.70 -32.39 -40.36
C SER A 22 26.78 -31.25 -40.80
N LEU A 23 25.58 -31.14 -40.21
CA LEU A 23 24.60 -30.10 -40.53
C LEU A 23 25.05 -28.69 -40.08
N ILE A 24 25.74 -28.60 -38.94
CA ILE A 24 26.34 -27.35 -38.43
C ILE A 24 27.38 -26.79 -39.42
N GLY A 25 28.11 -27.66 -40.12
CA GLY A 25 29.10 -27.28 -41.14
C GLY A 25 28.52 -26.73 -42.45
N GLU A 26 27.24 -26.97 -42.73
CA GLU A 26 26.55 -26.46 -43.93
C GLU A 26 25.80 -25.14 -43.66
N MET A 27 25.23 -24.96 -42.46
CA MET A 27 24.45 -23.76 -42.10
C MET A 27 25.31 -22.51 -41.85
N VAL A 28 26.58 -22.64 -41.47
CA VAL A 28 27.50 -21.51 -41.26
C VAL A 28 27.83 -20.77 -42.58
N ARG A 29 27.39 -21.27 -43.74
CA ARG A 29 27.65 -20.69 -45.07
C ARG A 29 26.48 -19.89 -45.68
N GLY A 30 25.34 -19.72 -45.01
CA GLY A 30 24.15 -19.04 -45.55
C GLY A 30 23.87 -17.65 -44.97
N ASP A 31 23.71 -16.64 -45.83
CA ASP A 31 23.36 -15.25 -45.50
C ASP A 31 22.00 -15.09 -44.78
N ALA A 32 21.92 -14.07 -43.94
CA ALA A 32 20.72 -13.69 -43.18
C ALA A 32 19.55 -13.27 -44.09
N LEU A 33 18.52 -14.11 -44.18
CA LEU A 33 17.26 -13.80 -44.88
C LEU A 33 16.32 -12.96 -44.00
N ALA A 34 15.63 -12.00 -44.62
CA ALA A 34 14.59 -11.18 -44.00
C ALA A 34 13.41 -12.04 -43.51
N ARG A 35 12.83 -11.69 -42.36
CA ARG A 35 11.69 -12.40 -41.74
C ARG A 35 10.37 -12.06 -42.43
N PRO A 36 9.43 -13.00 -42.58
CA PRO A 36 8.16 -12.73 -43.27
C PRO A 36 7.22 -11.82 -42.47
N THR A 37 6.38 -11.11 -43.22
CA THR A 37 5.36 -10.17 -42.75
C THR A 37 4.10 -10.88 -42.25
N MET A 38 3.23 -10.20 -41.46
CA MET A 38 1.95 -10.75 -40.98
C MET A 38 1.08 -11.34 -42.07
N ARG A 39 1.13 -10.76 -43.27
CA ARG A 39 0.34 -11.20 -44.41
C ARG A 39 0.82 -12.56 -44.96
N GLU A 40 2.13 -12.81 -44.91
CA GLU A 40 2.76 -14.08 -45.31
C GLU A 40 2.58 -15.16 -44.23
N VAL A 41 2.70 -14.77 -42.96
CA VAL A 41 2.41 -15.65 -41.81
C VAL A 41 0.93 -16.07 -41.82
N ALA A 42 0.00 -15.15 -42.03
CA ALA A 42 -1.43 -15.45 -42.16
C ALA A 42 -1.78 -16.39 -43.32
N ALA A 43 -1.04 -16.36 -44.43
CA ALA A 43 -1.20 -17.32 -45.51
C ALA A 43 -0.80 -18.75 -45.07
N ARG A 44 0.26 -18.88 -44.27
CA ARG A 44 0.73 -20.15 -43.71
C ARG A 44 -0.17 -20.66 -42.57
N LEU A 45 -0.75 -19.76 -41.77
CA LEU A 45 -1.66 -20.08 -40.66
C LEU A 45 -3.05 -20.54 -41.09
N ARG A 46 -3.44 -20.32 -42.36
CA ARG A 46 -4.69 -20.82 -42.94
C ARG A 46 -4.68 -22.33 -43.26
N GLY A 47 -3.54 -23.01 -43.09
CA GLY A 47 -3.45 -24.46 -43.28
C GLY A 47 -3.48 -24.95 -44.74
N ASP A 48 -3.52 -24.06 -45.73
CA ASP A 48 -3.52 -24.43 -47.14
C ASP A 48 -2.13 -24.90 -47.60
N ARG A 49 -1.85 -26.20 -47.48
CA ARG A 49 -0.96 -26.84 -48.45
C ARG A 49 -1.74 -26.92 -49.76
N ALA A 50 -1.38 -26.06 -50.72
CA ALA A 50 -1.84 -26.17 -52.09
C ALA A 50 -1.40 -27.52 -52.69
N SER A 51 -2.20 -28.56 -52.50
CA SER A 51 -2.30 -29.66 -53.44
C SER A 51 -3.39 -29.27 -54.46
N ALA A 52 -3.10 -29.44 -55.75
CA ALA A 52 -4.07 -29.18 -56.81
C ALA A 52 -5.40 -29.90 -56.49
N PRO A 53 -6.57 -29.27 -56.72
CA PRO A 53 -7.84 -29.85 -56.33
C PRO A 53 -8.01 -31.22 -57.00
N PRO A 54 -8.19 -32.32 -56.24
CA PRO A 54 -8.70 -33.54 -56.85
C PRO A 54 -10.10 -33.25 -57.40
N LYS A 55 -10.43 -33.91 -58.53
CA LYS A 55 -11.69 -33.77 -59.25
C LYS A 55 -12.89 -33.78 -58.30
N THR A 56 -13.84 -32.89 -58.59
CA THR A 56 -15.14 -32.66 -57.93
C THR A 56 -15.80 -33.92 -57.40
N GLU A 57 -15.52 -34.30 -56.15
CA GLU A 57 -16.38 -35.19 -55.38
C GLU A 57 -17.62 -34.40 -55.00
N ALA A 58 -18.81 -34.90 -55.37
CA ALA A 58 -20.07 -34.28 -54.99
C ALA A 58 -20.18 -34.25 -53.46
N LEU A 59 -20.60 -33.11 -52.89
CA LEU A 59 -20.87 -33.04 -51.45
C LEU A 59 -21.93 -34.07 -51.08
N PRO A 60 -21.73 -34.87 -50.02
CA PRO A 60 -22.79 -35.75 -49.52
C PRO A 60 -23.99 -34.88 -49.15
N GLN A 61 -25.20 -35.25 -49.60
CA GLN A 61 -26.40 -34.46 -49.29
C GLN A 61 -26.75 -34.52 -47.80
N GLN A 62 -26.45 -35.65 -47.14
CA GLN A 62 -26.75 -35.91 -45.74
C GLN A 62 -25.78 -36.96 -45.19
N ILE A 63 -25.39 -36.81 -43.93
CA ILE A 63 -24.62 -37.80 -43.14
C ILE A 63 -25.36 -37.97 -41.81
N GLY A 64 -25.85 -39.18 -41.52
CA GLY A 64 -26.73 -39.42 -40.39
C GLY A 64 -27.99 -38.54 -40.47
N ARG A 65 -28.26 -37.75 -39.42
CA ARG A 65 -29.34 -36.76 -39.39
C ARG A 65 -28.93 -35.36 -39.85
N TYR A 66 -27.70 -35.18 -40.32
CA TYR A 66 -27.15 -33.86 -40.62
C TYR A 66 -27.16 -33.61 -42.12
N ARG A 67 -27.95 -32.62 -42.55
CA ARG A 67 -27.95 -32.13 -43.94
C ARG A 67 -26.74 -31.25 -44.15
N ILE A 68 -25.87 -31.60 -45.09
CA ILE A 68 -24.65 -30.85 -45.36
C ILE A 68 -24.99 -29.56 -46.11
N GLU A 69 -24.56 -28.41 -45.59
CA GLU A 69 -24.76 -27.10 -46.21
C GLU A 69 -23.48 -26.62 -46.93
N GLY A 70 -22.30 -27.10 -46.52
CA GLY A 70 -21.02 -26.78 -47.18
C GLY A 70 -19.81 -27.33 -46.44
N VAL A 71 -18.63 -27.25 -47.06
CA VAL A 71 -17.34 -27.56 -46.41
C VAL A 71 -16.81 -26.31 -45.74
N ILE A 72 -16.43 -26.41 -44.47
CA ILE A 72 -15.82 -25.31 -43.70
C ILE A 72 -14.34 -25.55 -43.38
N GLY A 73 -13.85 -26.79 -43.51
CA GLY A 73 -12.43 -27.10 -43.37
C GLY A 73 -12.05 -28.47 -43.94
N ARG A 74 -10.81 -28.63 -44.37
CA ARG A 74 -10.22 -29.92 -44.76
C ARG A 74 -8.91 -30.10 -44.01
N GLY A 75 -8.74 -31.24 -43.34
CA GLY A 75 -7.55 -31.58 -42.58
C GLY A 75 -6.97 -32.93 -42.99
N ALA A 76 -5.84 -33.30 -42.35
CA ALA A 76 -5.13 -34.54 -42.63
C ALA A 76 -5.97 -35.81 -42.35
N MET A 77 -6.83 -35.75 -41.34
CA MET A 77 -7.65 -36.91 -40.92
C MET A 77 -9.07 -36.90 -41.47
N GLY A 78 -9.53 -35.77 -42.04
CA GLY A 78 -10.94 -35.64 -42.36
C GLY A 78 -11.38 -34.31 -42.97
N VAL A 79 -12.69 -34.19 -43.17
CA VAL A 79 -13.37 -32.98 -43.68
C VAL A 79 -14.33 -32.47 -42.61
N VAL A 80 -14.38 -31.16 -42.41
CA VAL A 80 -15.34 -30.50 -41.52
C VAL A 80 -16.39 -29.81 -42.37
N TYR A 81 -17.65 -30.17 -42.16
CA TYR A 81 -18.81 -29.61 -42.85
C TYR A 81 -19.59 -28.67 -41.93
N ARG A 82 -20.15 -27.61 -42.49
CA ARG A 82 -21.30 -26.93 -41.89
C ARG A 82 -22.52 -27.76 -42.25
N ALA A 83 -23.26 -28.23 -41.26
CA ALA A 83 -24.42 -29.06 -41.47
C ALA A 83 -25.58 -28.59 -40.59
N ARG A 84 -26.81 -28.87 -41.02
CA ARG A 84 -28.02 -28.61 -40.24
C ARG A 84 -28.55 -29.92 -39.69
N ASP A 85 -28.71 -29.99 -38.37
CA ASP A 85 -29.45 -31.07 -37.74
C ASP A 85 -30.91 -30.98 -38.17
N VAL A 86 -31.40 -31.98 -38.91
CA VAL A 86 -32.79 -31.96 -39.42
C VAL A 86 -33.83 -32.19 -38.32
N VAL A 87 -33.41 -32.60 -37.11
CA VAL A 87 -34.27 -32.83 -35.96
C VAL A 87 -34.41 -31.57 -35.11
N SER A 88 -33.29 -30.95 -34.70
CA SER A 88 -33.31 -29.74 -33.87
C SER A 88 -33.41 -28.44 -34.66
N GLY A 89 -33.03 -28.47 -35.95
CA GLY A 89 -32.91 -27.28 -36.80
C GLY A 89 -31.62 -26.48 -36.59
N GLU A 90 -30.80 -26.85 -35.60
CA GLU A 90 -29.55 -26.18 -35.26
C GLU A 90 -28.46 -26.42 -36.33
N VAL A 91 -27.56 -25.46 -36.49
CA VAL A 91 -26.37 -25.59 -37.33
C VAL A 91 -25.23 -26.15 -36.50
N VAL A 92 -24.55 -27.17 -37.02
CA VAL A 92 -23.44 -27.87 -36.38
C VAL A 92 -22.21 -27.91 -37.29
N ALA A 93 -21.03 -28.02 -36.68
CA ALA A 93 -19.81 -28.41 -37.38
C ALA A 93 -19.69 -29.95 -37.31
N LEU A 94 -19.60 -30.59 -38.47
CA LEU A 94 -19.57 -32.04 -38.61
C LEU A 94 -18.22 -32.48 -39.17
N LYS A 95 -17.35 -33.03 -38.31
CA LYS A 95 -16.02 -33.55 -38.68
C LYS A 95 -16.14 -35.03 -39.05
N THR A 96 -15.76 -35.41 -40.26
CA THR A 96 -15.81 -36.79 -40.76
C THR A 96 -14.42 -37.30 -41.11
N LEU A 97 -14.12 -38.58 -40.83
CA LEU A 97 -12.85 -39.18 -41.26
C LEU A 97 -12.80 -39.42 -42.78
N HIS A 98 -11.61 -39.26 -43.38
CA HIS A 98 -11.42 -39.65 -44.78
C HIS A 98 -11.60 -41.17 -44.97
N PRO A 99 -12.08 -41.65 -46.13
CA PRO A 99 -12.24 -43.09 -46.38
C PRO A 99 -10.96 -43.91 -46.21
N HIS A 100 -9.79 -43.29 -46.42
CA HIS A 100 -8.48 -43.93 -46.24
C HIS A 100 -8.01 -44.00 -44.77
N CYS A 101 -8.72 -43.36 -43.84
CA CYS A 101 -8.42 -43.33 -42.41
C CYS A 101 -9.14 -44.47 -41.65
N ASN A 102 -9.34 -45.62 -42.29
CA ASN A 102 -10.11 -46.76 -41.76
C ASN A 102 -9.26 -47.74 -40.92
N GLN A 103 -8.20 -47.26 -40.28
CA GLN A 103 -7.35 -48.06 -39.41
C GLN A 103 -7.90 -47.98 -37.97
N ASP A 104 -7.93 -49.12 -37.25
CA ASP A 104 -8.45 -49.20 -35.88
C ASP A 104 -7.79 -48.19 -34.93
N THR A 105 -6.51 -47.88 -35.15
CA THR A 105 -5.75 -46.87 -34.40
C THR A 105 -6.29 -45.46 -34.61
N VAL A 106 -6.62 -45.09 -35.85
CA VAL A 106 -7.15 -43.76 -36.21
C VAL A 106 -8.58 -43.58 -35.72
N ILE A 107 -9.41 -44.61 -35.87
CA ILE A 107 -10.79 -44.63 -35.38
C ILE A 107 -10.83 -44.56 -33.85
N SER A 108 -9.98 -45.33 -33.16
CA SER A 108 -9.89 -45.31 -31.70
C SER A 108 -9.48 -43.93 -31.17
N ARG A 109 -8.56 -43.24 -31.86
CA ARG A 109 -8.16 -41.85 -31.54
C ARG A 109 -9.32 -40.87 -31.72
N PHE A 110 -10.06 -40.98 -32.82
CA PHE A 110 -11.23 -40.15 -33.10
C PHE A 110 -12.32 -40.28 -32.01
N TYR A 111 -12.63 -41.50 -31.57
CA TYR A 111 -13.58 -41.70 -30.47
C TYR A 111 -13.02 -41.25 -29.11
N ARG A 112 -11.70 -41.32 -28.89
CA ARG A 112 -11.07 -40.81 -27.66
C ARG A 112 -11.18 -39.28 -27.58
N GLU A 113 -10.97 -38.59 -28.68
CA GLU A 113 -11.19 -37.13 -28.81
C GLU A 113 -12.64 -36.76 -28.48
N ALA A 114 -13.60 -37.47 -29.07
CA ALA A 114 -15.02 -37.28 -28.79
C ALA A 114 -15.38 -37.50 -27.31
N ARG A 115 -14.81 -38.52 -26.66
CA ARG A 115 -15.04 -38.81 -25.23
C ARG A 115 -14.48 -37.74 -24.31
N LEU A 116 -13.34 -37.12 -24.67
CA LEU A 116 -12.80 -36.00 -23.90
C LEU A 116 -13.73 -34.78 -24.03
N LEU A 117 -14.10 -34.44 -25.26
CA LEU A 117 -15.04 -33.34 -25.56
C LEU A 117 -16.39 -33.50 -24.85
N ALA A 118 -16.92 -34.72 -24.77
CA ALA A 118 -18.18 -35.01 -24.10
C ALA A 118 -18.15 -34.78 -22.57
N GLN A 119 -16.96 -34.71 -21.96
CA GLN A 119 -16.79 -34.47 -20.52
C GLN A 119 -16.56 -32.99 -20.19
N LEU A 120 -16.41 -32.13 -21.19
CA LEU A 120 -16.07 -30.72 -21.03
C LEU A 120 -17.32 -29.86 -21.19
N ASP A 121 -17.66 -29.10 -20.15
CA ASP A 121 -18.71 -28.07 -20.18
C ASP A 121 -18.08 -26.71 -19.87
N ASN A 122 -17.46 -26.10 -20.89
CA ASN A 122 -16.72 -24.86 -20.78
C ASN A 122 -17.12 -23.89 -21.91
N PRO A 123 -17.45 -22.61 -21.61
CA PRO A 123 -17.85 -21.64 -22.61
C PRO A 123 -16.76 -21.32 -23.65
N HIS A 124 -15.50 -21.61 -23.34
CA HIS A 124 -14.32 -21.44 -24.19
C HIS A 124 -13.90 -22.72 -24.90
N ILE A 125 -14.74 -23.76 -24.92
CA ILE A 125 -14.56 -24.97 -25.75
C ILE A 125 -15.79 -25.13 -26.65
N ALA A 126 -15.60 -25.59 -27.88
CA ALA A 126 -16.72 -25.91 -28.77
C ALA A 126 -17.52 -27.09 -28.20
N ARG A 127 -18.83 -26.88 -27.95
CA ARG A 127 -19.67 -27.88 -27.27
C ARG A 127 -19.81 -29.15 -28.10
N PHE A 128 -19.63 -30.30 -27.46
CA PHE A 128 -19.92 -31.62 -28.03
C PHE A 128 -21.42 -31.80 -28.30
N VAL A 129 -21.78 -32.38 -29.45
CA VAL A 129 -23.16 -32.78 -29.75
C VAL A 129 -23.28 -34.30 -29.75
N GLU A 130 -22.57 -34.97 -30.66
CA GLU A 130 -22.52 -36.44 -30.70
C GLU A 130 -21.33 -36.96 -31.52
N VAL A 131 -21.01 -38.24 -31.31
CA VAL A 131 -20.10 -39.00 -32.17
C VAL A 131 -20.83 -40.27 -32.61
N ASN A 132 -20.81 -40.57 -33.91
CA ASN A 132 -21.52 -41.73 -34.45
C ASN A 132 -20.88 -42.22 -35.76
N GLN A 133 -21.45 -43.28 -36.33
CA GLN A 133 -21.08 -43.82 -37.63
C GLN A 133 -22.33 -44.00 -38.48
N ASP A 134 -22.31 -43.51 -39.72
CA ASP A 134 -23.39 -43.72 -40.68
C ASP A 134 -22.82 -43.98 -42.08
N GLY A 135 -23.39 -44.95 -42.80
CA GLY A 135 -22.95 -45.30 -44.16
C GLY A 135 -21.45 -45.67 -44.28
N GLY A 136 -20.81 -46.13 -43.21
CA GLY A 136 -19.37 -46.41 -43.15
C GLY A 136 -18.47 -45.20 -42.85
N ALA A 137 -19.05 -44.00 -42.71
CA ALA A 137 -18.31 -42.79 -42.33
C ALA A 137 -18.46 -42.52 -40.82
N HIS A 138 -17.34 -42.42 -40.10
CA HIS A 138 -17.31 -41.95 -38.72
C HIS A 138 -17.39 -40.42 -38.70
N PHE A 139 -18.25 -39.87 -37.83
CA PHE A 139 -18.43 -38.44 -37.71
C PHE A 139 -18.56 -37.97 -36.25
N LEU A 140 -18.18 -36.71 -36.03
CA LEU A 140 -18.25 -35.99 -34.77
C LEU A 140 -18.98 -34.67 -35.04
N ALA A 141 -20.15 -34.51 -34.44
CA ALA A 141 -20.93 -33.28 -34.46
C ALA A 141 -20.58 -32.43 -33.24
N MET A 142 -20.29 -31.15 -33.48
CA MET A 142 -19.97 -30.15 -32.45
C MET A 142 -20.67 -28.81 -32.77
N GLU A 143 -20.68 -27.92 -31.80
CA GLU A 143 -21.16 -26.54 -31.95
C GLU A 143 -20.53 -25.88 -33.20
N TYR A 144 -21.38 -25.32 -34.07
CA TYR A 144 -20.90 -24.42 -35.12
C TYR A 144 -20.74 -23.02 -34.53
N VAL A 145 -19.49 -22.57 -34.38
CA VAL A 145 -19.20 -21.21 -33.90
C VAL A 145 -19.23 -20.24 -35.09
N GLU A 146 -20.20 -19.33 -35.10
CA GLU A 146 -20.31 -18.25 -36.10
C GLU A 146 -19.24 -17.18 -35.84
N GLY A 147 -18.05 -17.39 -36.39
CA GLY A 147 -16.88 -16.55 -36.17
C GLY A 147 -15.75 -16.83 -37.15
N SER A 148 -14.62 -16.14 -36.99
CA SER A 148 -13.37 -16.44 -37.71
C SER A 148 -12.32 -16.98 -36.75
N HIS A 149 -11.41 -17.82 -37.24
CA HIS A 149 -10.28 -18.26 -36.42
C HIS A 149 -9.28 -17.10 -36.17
N LEU A 150 -8.52 -17.18 -35.08
CA LEU A 150 -7.57 -16.13 -34.66
C LEU A 150 -6.55 -15.79 -35.76
N GLY A 151 -6.10 -16.79 -36.54
CA GLY A 151 -5.22 -16.56 -37.69
C GLY A 151 -5.82 -15.61 -38.76
N GLU A 152 -7.11 -15.73 -39.06
CA GLU A 152 -7.81 -14.82 -39.99
C GLU A 152 -8.01 -13.44 -39.39
N HIS A 153 -8.28 -13.37 -38.10
CA HIS A 153 -8.41 -12.12 -37.36
C HIS A 153 -7.11 -11.32 -37.37
N LEU A 154 -5.99 -11.98 -37.06
CA LEU A 154 -4.65 -11.42 -37.15
C LEU A 154 -4.31 -10.94 -38.58
N ALA A 155 -4.74 -11.68 -39.60
CA ALA A 155 -4.57 -11.28 -41.00
C ALA A 155 -5.34 -10.00 -41.36
N LYS A 156 -6.57 -9.87 -40.85
CA LYS A 156 -7.44 -8.70 -41.06
C LYS A 156 -6.91 -7.48 -40.30
N ALA A 157 -6.40 -7.67 -39.09
CA ALA A 157 -5.80 -6.60 -38.29
C ALA A 157 -4.55 -6.01 -38.95
N GLY A 158 -3.76 -6.83 -39.67
CA GLY A 158 -2.60 -6.36 -40.45
C GLY A 158 -1.37 -5.98 -39.62
N GLY A 159 -1.42 -6.16 -38.30
CA GLY A 159 -0.37 -5.80 -37.34
C GLY A 159 -0.58 -6.49 -35.97
N PRO A 160 0.20 -6.12 -34.94
CA PRO A 160 0.00 -6.62 -33.58
C PRO A 160 -1.38 -6.23 -33.03
N LEU A 161 -1.92 -7.03 -32.12
CA LEU A 161 -3.13 -6.72 -31.36
C LEU A 161 -2.80 -5.85 -30.14
N GLU A 162 -3.80 -5.11 -29.68
CA GLU A 162 -3.72 -4.40 -28.39
C GLU A 162 -3.46 -5.40 -27.24
N MET A 163 -2.66 -4.99 -26.27
CA MET A 163 -2.19 -5.86 -25.19
C MET A 163 -3.35 -6.49 -24.41
N ASP A 164 -4.36 -5.69 -24.05
CA ASP A 164 -5.54 -6.16 -23.31
C ASP A 164 -6.36 -7.19 -24.10
N GLU A 165 -6.45 -7.01 -25.42
CA GLU A 165 -7.10 -7.98 -26.30
C GLU A 165 -6.33 -9.30 -26.34
N ALA A 166 -5.01 -9.24 -26.54
CA ALA A 166 -4.15 -10.42 -26.59
C ALA A 166 -4.16 -11.20 -25.27
N LEU A 167 -4.09 -10.50 -24.12
CA LEU A 167 -4.20 -11.11 -22.79
C LEU A 167 -5.60 -11.66 -22.53
N GLY A 168 -6.65 -10.99 -23.04
CA GLY A 168 -8.03 -11.47 -23.01
C GLY A 168 -8.18 -12.83 -23.69
N ILE A 169 -7.78 -12.92 -24.95
CA ILE A 169 -7.84 -14.16 -25.74
C ILE A 169 -7.00 -15.26 -25.08
N THR A 170 -5.77 -14.93 -24.66
CA THR A 170 -4.86 -15.90 -24.01
C THR A 170 -5.48 -16.48 -22.75
N ARG A 171 -6.08 -15.63 -21.90
CA ARG A 171 -6.73 -16.07 -20.67
C ARG A 171 -7.91 -16.99 -20.94
N GLU A 172 -8.78 -16.64 -21.88
CA GLU A 172 -9.96 -17.45 -22.23
C GLU A 172 -9.54 -18.84 -22.74
N ILE A 173 -8.46 -18.92 -23.53
CA ILE A 173 -7.90 -20.20 -23.98
C ILE A 173 -7.17 -20.95 -22.86
N ALA A 174 -6.48 -20.25 -21.95
CA ALA A 174 -5.89 -20.89 -20.77
C ALA A 174 -6.97 -21.49 -19.84
N VAL A 175 -8.14 -20.84 -19.71
CA VAL A 175 -9.30 -21.40 -18.98
C VAL A 175 -9.79 -22.68 -19.66
N ALA A 176 -9.90 -22.71 -20.99
CA ALA A 176 -10.25 -23.92 -21.72
C ALA A 176 -9.22 -25.04 -21.48
N LEU A 177 -7.93 -24.75 -21.58
CA LEU A 177 -6.86 -25.73 -21.38
C LEU A 177 -6.78 -26.24 -19.93
N ALA A 178 -7.16 -25.43 -18.94
CA ALA A 178 -7.17 -25.85 -17.53
C ALA A 178 -8.13 -27.04 -17.32
N ASP A 179 -9.35 -26.96 -17.85
CA ASP A 179 -10.32 -28.05 -17.75
C ASP A 179 -9.83 -29.32 -18.48
N VAL A 180 -9.10 -29.16 -19.58
CA VAL A 180 -8.49 -30.28 -20.33
C VAL A 180 -7.40 -30.96 -19.50
N HIS A 181 -6.56 -30.16 -18.84
CA HIS A 181 -5.50 -30.66 -17.97
C HIS A 181 -6.04 -31.35 -16.71
N ASP A 182 -7.15 -30.86 -16.14
CA ASP A 182 -7.80 -31.47 -14.98
C ASP A 182 -8.34 -32.88 -15.29
N LEU A 183 -8.69 -33.16 -16.55
CA LEU A 183 -9.05 -34.49 -17.03
C LEU A 183 -7.82 -35.37 -17.37
N GLY A 184 -6.61 -34.90 -17.07
CA GLY A 184 -5.35 -35.60 -17.34
C GLY A 184 -4.99 -35.67 -18.84
N ALA A 185 -5.59 -34.82 -19.67
CA ALA A 185 -5.31 -34.72 -21.09
C ALA A 185 -4.43 -33.51 -21.41
N VAL A 186 -3.77 -33.53 -22.58
CA VAL A 186 -2.98 -32.42 -23.13
C VAL A 186 -3.44 -32.21 -24.57
N HIS A 187 -3.67 -30.97 -24.97
CA HIS A 187 -4.19 -30.59 -26.29
C HIS A 187 -3.19 -30.86 -27.43
N ARG A 188 -1.91 -30.53 -27.22
CA ARG A 188 -0.74 -30.78 -28.10
C ARG A 188 -0.70 -30.02 -29.43
N ASP A 189 -1.77 -29.33 -29.82
CA ASP A 189 -1.84 -28.56 -31.08
C ASP A 189 -2.49 -27.17 -30.88
N VAL A 190 -2.06 -26.42 -29.86
CA VAL A 190 -2.57 -25.06 -29.63
C VAL A 190 -1.96 -24.10 -30.64
N LYS A 191 -2.79 -23.47 -31.47
CA LYS A 191 -2.36 -22.51 -32.51
C LYS A 191 -3.51 -21.60 -32.96
N PRO A 192 -3.23 -20.48 -33.66
CA PRO A 192 -4.27 -19.55 -34.12
C PRO A 192 -5.35 -20.13 -35.03
N ALA A 193 -5.11 -21.27 -35.70
CA ALA A 193 -6.11 -21.95 -36.53
C ALA A 193 -7.15 -22.71 -35.70
N ASN A 194 -6.80 -23.09 -34.46
CA ASN A 194 -7.63 -23.87 -33.54
C ASN A 194 -8.31 -22.99 -32.48
N ILE A 195 -8.23 -21.66 -32.62
CA ILE A 195 -8.85 -20.68 -31.73
C ILE A 195 -9.89 -19.92 -32.54
N LEU A 196 -11.17 -20.09 -32.21
CA LEU A 196 -12.30 -19.43 -32.86
C LEU A 196 -12.70 -18.17 -32.09
N LEU A 197 -12.96 -17.08 -32.80
CA LEU A 197 -13.39 -15.81 -32.21
C LEU A 197 -14.85 -15.53 -32.60
N LEU A 198 -15.70 -15.47 -31.59
CA LEU A 198 -17.13 -15.14 -31.66
C LEU A 198 -17.35 -13.70 -31.21
N GLU A 199 -18.22 -12.96 -31.90
CA GLU A 199 -18.73 -11.67 -31.45
C GLU A 199 -20.15 -11.82 -30.92
N ARG A 200 -20.38 -11.55 -29.63
CA ARG A 200 -21.71 -11.63 -29.01
C ARG A 200 -21.97 -10.44 -28.10
N GLY A 201 -22.99 -9.63 -28.44
CA GLY A 201 -23.39 -8.49 -27.62
C GLY A 201 -22.32 -7.39 -27.48
N GLY A 202 -21.46 -7.23 -28.49
CA GLY A 202 -20.33 -6.29 -28.46
C GLY A 202 -19.10 -6.80 -27.70
N ARG A 203 -19.11 -8.05 -27.23
CA ARG A 203 -17.97 -8.71 -26.58
C ARG A 203 -17.46 -9.86 -27.44
N ARG A 204 -16.14 -9.91 -27.61
CA ARG A 204 -15.41 -11.02 -28.24
C ARG A 204 -15.22 -12.16 -27.23
N ILE A 205 -15.42 -13.39 -27.70
CA ILE A 205 -15.22 -14.62 -26.92
C ILE A 205 -14.34 -15.56 -27.74
N ALA A 206 -13.24 -16.01 -27.16
CA ALA A 206 -12.36 -17.03 -27.73
C ALA A 206 -12.81 -18.44 -27.30
N LYS A 207 -12.86 -19.36 -28.26
CA LYS A 207 -13.15 -20.79 -28.07
C LYS A 207 -12.05 -21.65 -28.68
N LEU A 208 -11.59 -22.65 -27.96
CA LEU A 208 -10.66 -23.67 -28.43
C LEU A 208 -11.42 -24.79 -29.16
N CYS A 209 -10.90 -25.21 -30.30
CA CYS A 209 -11.42 -26.33 -31.09
C CYS A 209 -10.29 -27.27 -31.53
N ASP A 210 -10.66 -28.44 -32.07
CA ASP A 210 -9.75 -29.46 -32.64
C ASP A 210 -8.64 -29.94 -31.69
N PHE A 211 -8.99 -30.93 -30.87
CA PHE A 211 -8.08 -31.55 -29.93
C PHE A 211 -7.10 -32.46 -30.67
N GLY A 212 -5.83 -32.04 -30.74
CA GLY A 212 -4.73 -32.73 -31.42
C GLY A 212 -4.30 -34.08 -30.83
N ILE A 213 -5.18 -34.77 -30.08
CA ILE A 213 -4.94 -36.05 -29.40
C ILE A 213 -4.49 -37.14 -30.39
N ALA A 214 -4.78 -36.97 -31.69
CA ALA A 214 -4.34 -37.87 -32.74
C ALA A 214 -2.85 -37.79 -33.11
N ALA A 215 -2.15 -36.68 -32.81
CA ALA A 215 -0.73 -36.50 -33.09
C ALA A 215 0.19 -37.18 -32.06
N ALA A 216 -0.38 -37.66 -30.95
CA ALA A 216 0.32 -38.11 -29.75
C ALA A 216 1.10 -39.42 -29.84
N GLU A 217 0.85 -40.26 -30.85
CA GLU A 217 1.35 -41.63 -30.93
C GLU A 217 1.89 -42.00 -32.33
N ALA A 218 2.00 -41.03 -33.24
CA ALA A 218 2.88 -41.19 -34.38
C ALA A 218 4.26 -40.74 -33.89
N GLU A 219 5.26 -41.61 -33.91
CA GLU A 219 6.65 -41.15 -33.83
C GLU A 219 6.79 -40.01 -34.85
N PRO A 220 7.29 -38.82 -34.45
CA PRO A 220 7.66 -37.81 -35.43
C PRO A 220 8.85 -38.37 -36.18
N ASP A 221 8.59 -39.13 -37.25
CA ASP A 221 9.60 -39.67 -38.15
C ASP A 221 10.13 -38.50 -39.03
N LEU A 222 10.75 -37.51 -38.37
CA LEU A 222 11.44 -36.36 -38.98
C LEU A 222 12.66 -36.82 -39.80
N THR A 223 13.08 -38.07 -39.59
CA THR A 223 14.20 -38.80 -40.17
C THR A 223 13.92 -39.40 -41.55
N ARG A 224 12.66 -39.59 -41.96
CA ARG A 224 12.34 -40.12 -43.31
C ARG A 224 11.97 -39.03 -44.31
N GLU A 225 12.43 -39.22 -45.53
CA GLU A 225 12.32 -38.29 -46.67
C GLU A 225 10.88 -37.74 -46.85
N GLY A 226 10.73 -36.41 -46.76
CA GLY A 226 9.70 -35.64 -47.46
C GLY A 226 8.27 -35.61 -46.91
N LEU A 227 7.92 -36.35 -45.86
CA LEU A 227 6.53 -36.42 -45.34
C LEU A 227 6.41 -35.85 -43.91
N ALA A 228 6.70 -34.55 -43.74
CA ALA A 228 6.38 -33.85 -42.50
C ALA A 228 4.86 -33.65 -42.36
N ILE A 229 4.24 -34.32 -41.38
CA ILE A 229 2.88 -34.08 -40.92
C ILE A 229 2.94 -32.89 -39.95
N GLY A 230 2.57 -31.69 -40.42
CA GLY A 230 2.37 -30.50 -39.58
C GLY A 230 3.32 -29.32 -39.83
N THR A 231 2.97 -28.20 -39.22
CA THR A 231 3.66 -26.91 -39.29
C THR A 231 4.29 -26.65 -37.91
N PRO A 232 5.62 -26.71 -37.74
CA PRO A 232 6.28 -26.79 -36.42
C PRO A 232 6.32 -25.47 -35.63
N HIS A 233 5.78 -24.39 -36.19
CA HIS A 233 5.88 -23.02 -35.63
C HIS A 233 5.33 -22.82 -34.22
N PHE A 234 4.54 -23.75 -33.69
CA PHE A 234 3.95 -23.66 -32.34
C PHE A 234 4.32 -24.86 -31.46
N MET A 235 5.08 -25.82 -31.96
CA MET A 235 5.39 -27.05 -31.22
C MET A 235 6.38 -26.75 -30.08
N ALA A 236 6.13 -27.35 -28.92
CA ALA A 236 7.05 -27.30 -27.81
C ALA A 236 8.33 -28.13 -28.09
N PRO A 237 9.51 -27.76 -27.54
CA PRO A 237 10.77 -28.48 -27.72
C PRO A 237 10.66 -29.98 -27.46
N GLU A 238 10.00 -30.36 -26.37
CA GLU A 238 9.79 -31.75 -25.97
C GLU A 238 8.89 -32.54 -26.94
N GLN A 239 7.99 -31.86 -27.67
CA GLN A 239 7.18 -32.48 -28.72
C GLN A 239 8.03 -32.80 -29.96
N ILE A 240 8.97 -31.91 -30.30
CA ILE A 240 9.89 -32.10 -31.43
C ILE A 240 10.88 -33.24 -31.13
N GLN A 241 11.32 -33.36 -29.88
CA GLN A 241 12.23 -34.43 -29.44
C GLN A 241 11.55 -35.80 -29.29
N GLY A 242 10.22 -35.88 -29.37
CA GLY A 242 9.47 -37.14 -29.19
C GLY A 242 9.46 -37.66 -27.75
N GLY A 243 9.71 -36.80 -26.75
CA GLY A 243 9.72 -37.14 -25.33
C GLY A 243 8.33 -37.20 -24.70
N SER A 244 8.27 -37.34 -23.36
CA SER A 244 7.00 -37.25 -22.62
C SER A 244 6.45 -35.83 -22.64
N VAL A 245 5.28 -35.65 -23.27
CA VAL A 245 4.62 -34.34 -23.42
C VAL A 245 3.58 -34.15 -22.31
N GLY A 246 3.80 -33.16 -21.43
CA GLY A 246 2.89 -32.77 -20.34
C GLY A 246 2.15 -31.44 -20.60
N PRO A 247 1.33 -30.96 -19.64
CA PRO A 247 0.56 -29.71 -19.74
C PRO A 247 1.37 -28.45 -20.09
N ALA A 248 2.64 -28.39 -19.66
CA ALA A 248 3.56 -27.30 -19.97
C ALA A 248 3.86 -27.14 -21.48
N ALA A 249 3.56 -28.15 -22.30
CA ALA A 249 3.67 -28.05 -23.76
C ALA A 249 2.57 -27.15 -24.35
N ASP A 250 1.34 -27.25 -23.85
CA ASP A 250 0.24 -26.38 -24.30
C ASP A 250 0.47 -24.93 -23.87
N VAL A 251 1.07 -24.72 -22.69
CA VAL A 251 1.50 -23.39 -22.21
C VAL A 251 2.54 -22.79 -23.17
N TYR A 252 3.49 -23.58 -23.66
CA TYR A 252 4.47 -23.15 -24.65
C TYR A 252 3.81 -22.73 -25.97
N SER A 253 2.97 -23.59 -26.53
CA SER A 253 2.26 -23.32 -27.78
C SER A 253 1.36 -22.08 -27.68
N LEU A 254 0.70 -21.88 -26.55
CA LEU A 254 -0.06 -20.68 -26.25
C LEU A 254 0.86 -19.45 -26.07
N GLY A 255 2.06 -19.62 -25.52
CA GLY A 255 3.07 -18.57 -25.39
C GLY A 255 3.58 -18.06 -26.75
N ILE A 256 3.81 -18.97 -27.70
CA ILE A 256 4.14 -18.61 -29.09
C ILE A 256 2.97 -17.87 -29.75
N THR A 257 1.74 -18.28 -29.46
CA THR A 257 0.52 -17.60 -29.94
C THR A 257 0.40 -16.18 -29.36
N LEU A 258 0.64 -16.00 -28.06
CA LEU A 258 0.66 -14.69 -27.42
C LEU A 258 1.78 -13.80 -27.97
N TYR A 259 2.99 -14.34 -28.17
CA TYR A 259 4.08 -13.62 -28.82
C TYR A 259 3.68 -13.13 -30.20
N LEU A 260 3.05 -13.97 -31.03
CA LEU A 260 2.57 -13.59 -32.35
C LEU A 260 1.53 -12.46 -32.28
N MET A 261 0.59 -12.53 -31.33
CA MET A 261 -0.42 -11.47 -31.14
C MET A 261 0.21 -10.13 -30.77
N LEU A 262 1.20 -10.13 -29.86
CA LEU A 262 1.84 -8.90 -29.37
C LEU A 262 2.89 -8.32 -30.33
N ALA A 263 3.69 -9.18 -30.97
CA ALA A 263 4.77 -8.75 -31.85
C ALA A 263 4.34 -8.59 -33.32
N GLY A 264 3.19 -9.15 -33.70
CA GLY A 264 2.77 -9.27 -35.09
C GLY A 264 3.74 -10.11 -35.93
N LYS A 265 4.49 -11.03 -35.33
CA LYS A 265 5.39 -11.95 -36.04
C LYS A 265 5.77 -13.13 -35.16
N LEU A 266 6.06 -14.25 -35.78
CA LEU A 266 6.52 -15.45 -35.05
C LEU A 266 7.94 -15.23 -34.50
N PRO A 267 8.25 -15.76 -33.31
CA PRO A 267 9.59 -15.69 -32.74
C PRO A 267 10.59 -16.51 -33.55
N PHE A 268 10.14 -17.64 -34.12
CA PHE A 268 10.95 -18.56 -34.91
C PHE A 268 10.31 -18.80 -36.28
N ASP A 269 11.10 -18.61 -37.35
CA ASP A 269 10.73 -18.93 -38.72
C ASP A 269 11.97 -19.34 -39.52
N GLY A 270 11.79 -20.06 -40.64
CA GLY A 270 12.88 -20.60 -41.43
C GLY A 270 12.45 -21.13 -42.81
N PRO A 271 13.41 -21.53 -43.66
CA PRO A 271 13.14 -21.98 -45.03
C PRO A 271 12.40 -23.32 -45.11
N ASP A 272 12.53 -24.16 -44.08
CA ASP A 272 11.87 -25.46 -44.01
C ASP A 272 11.50 -25.85 -42.56
N SER A 273 10.71 -26.92 -42.42
CA SER A 273 10.23 -27.42 -41.13
C SER A 273 11.35 -27.85 -40.17
N ARG A 274 12.47 -28.36 -40.67
CA ARG A 274 13.60 -28.79 -39.82
C ARG A 274 14.33 -27.58 -39.25
N ALA A 275 14.53 -26.55 -40.06
CA ALA A 275 15.13 -25.29 -39.61
C ALA A 275 14.27 -24.64 -38.52
N ILE A 276 12.94 -24.61 -38.67
CA ILE A 276 12.03 -24.06 -37.65
C ILE A 276 12.08 -24.90 -36.37
N ALA A 277 12.04 -26.23 -36.49
CA ALA A 277 12.13 -27.13 -35.34
C ALA A 277 13.43 -26.94 -34.55
N PHE A 278 14.57 -26.78 -35.24
CA PHE A 278 15.85 -26.50 -34.60
C PHE A 278 15.83 -25.20 -33.78
N LYS A 279 15.18 -24.14 -34.30
CA LYS A 279 15.04 -22.88 -33.56
C LYS A 279 14.22 -23.03 -32.28
N HIS A 280 13.14 -23.80 -32.34
CA HIS A 280 12.37 -24.13 -31.15
C HIS A 280 13.23 -24.90 -30.13
N LEU A 281 14.13 -25.78 -30.55
CA LEU A 281 15.03 -26.53 -29.67
C LEU A 281 16.17 -25.69 -29.07
N ALA A 282 16.80 -24.80 -29.85
CA ALA A 282 18.11 -24.25 -29.50
C ALA A 282 18.20 -22.71 -29.47
N GLU A 283 17.38 -21.98 -30.23
CA GLU A 283 17.49 -20.52 -30.31
C GLU A 283 16.63 -19.83 -29.24
N PRO A 284 17.16 -18.86 -28.47
CA PRO A 284 16.32 -18.05 -27.59
C PRO A 284 15.32 -17.21 -28.42
N PRO A 285 14.10 -16.97 -27.91
CA PRO A 285 13.15 -16.10 -28.61
C PRO A 285 13.74 -14.67 -28.72
N PRO A 286 13.50 -13.96 -29.83
CA PRO A 286 13.89 -12.55 -29.94
C PRO A 286 13.21 -11.71 -28.86
N ASP A 287 13.94 -10.75 -28.27
CA ASP A 287 13.45 -9.90 -27.19
C ASP A 287 12.16 -9.15 -27.59
N LEU A 288 11.08 -9.45 -26.88
CA LEU A 288 9.76 -8.87 -27.15
C LEU A 288 9.76 -7.35 -26.91
N ARG A 289 10.59 -6.82 -26.00
CA ARG A 289 10.69 -5.37 -25.72
C ARG A 289 11.19 -4.59 -26.93
N ALA A 290 12.12 -5.18 -27.69
CA ALA A 290 12.63 -4.57 -28.91
C ALA A 290 11.60 -4.64 -30.05
N MET A 291 10.72 -5.64 -30.03
CA MET A 291 9.76 -5.91 -31.10
C MET A 291 8.41 -5.21 -30.89
N ALA A 292 8.02 -5.01 -29.64
CA ALA A 292 6.77 -4.38 -29.21
C ALA A 292 7.02 -3.54 -27.94
N PRO A 293 7.57 -2.31 -28.06
CA PRO A 293 7.94 -1.47 -26.92
C PRO A 293 6.77 -1.06 -26.01
N GLY A 294 5.53 -1.12 -26.51
CA GLY A 294 4.31 -0.79 -25.75
C GLY A 294 3.79 -1.93 -24.86
N VAL A 295 4.49 -3.06 -24.77
CA VAL A 295 4.09 -4.19 -23.91
C VAL A 295 4.73 -4.04 -22.52
N ASP A 296 3.90 -4.10 -21.48
CA ASP A 296 4.35 -3.94 -20.11
C ASP A 296 5.41 -4.98 -19.69
N PRO A 297 6.45 -4.60 -18.92
CA PRO A 297 7.52 -5.51 -18.50
C PRO A 297 7.05 -6.81 -17.80
N PRO A 298 6.00 -6.82 -16.95
CA PRO A 298 5.46 -8.05 -16.39
C PRO A 298 4.90 -9.02 -17.45
N VAL A 299 4.28 -8.50 -18.52
CA VAL A 299 3.75 -9.32 -19.64
C VAL A 299 4.91 -9.90 -20.45
N VAL A 300 5.96 -9.12 -20.71
CA VAL A 300 7.19 -9.61 -21.35
C VAL A 300 7.77 -10.80 -20.58
N ARG A 301 7.93 -10.65 -19.25
CA ARG A 301 8.46 -11.74 -18.40
C ARG A 301 7.58 -12.99 -18.42
N LEU A 302 6.25 -12.83 -18.45
CA LEU A 302 5.35 -13.97 -18.58
C LEU A 302 5.56 -14.68 -19.92
N VAL A 303 5.60 -13.93 -21.03
CA VAL A 303 5.83 -14.51 -22.36
C VAL A 303 7.16 -15.26 -22.41
N GLU A 304 8.24 -14.67 -21.89
CA GLU A 304 9.57 -15.30 -21.81
C GLU A 304 9.52 -16.64 -21.07
N ARG A 305 8.85 -16.71 -19.91
CA ARG A 305 8.67 -17.97 -19.17
C ARG A 305 7.79 -18.96 -19.92
N MET A 306 6.70 -18.51 -20.55
CA MET A 306 5.82 -19.41 -21.31
C MET A 306 6.58 -20.12 -22.44
N VAL A 307 7.54 -19.43 -23.08
CA VAL A 307 8.34 -19.98 -24.19
C VAL A 307 9.73 -20.49 -23.76
N ASP A 308 9.93 -20.74 -22.47
CA ASP A 308 11.16 -21.33 -21.96
C ASP A 308 11.40 -22.70 -22.62
N LYS A 309 12.66 -23.03 -22.90
CA LYS A 309 13.01 -24.30 -23.54
C LYS A 309 12.78 -25.47 -22.59
N LEU A 310 13.00 -25.25 -21.30
CA LEU A 310 12.78 -26.24 -20.25
C LEU A 310 11.34 -26.15 -19.73
N PRO A 311 10.59 -27.27 -19.69
CA PRO A 311 9.21 -27.27 -19.16
C PRO A 311 9.09 -26.71 -17.73
N GLU A 312 10.10 -26.93 -16.88
CA GLU A 312 10.18 -26.43 -15.51
C GLU A 312 10.34 -24.91 -15.39
N GLY A 313 10.76 -24.22 -16.46
CA GLY A 313 10.83 -22.76 -16.52
C GLY A 313 9.48 -22.10 -16.83
N ARG A 314 8.46 -22.90 -17.17
CA ARG A 314 7.12 -22.45 -17.58
C ARG A 314 6.13 -22.56 -16.42
N PRO A 315 4.99 -21.85 -16.47
CA PRO A 315 3.83 -22.23 -15.67
C PRO A 315 3.54 -23.72 -15.84
N SER A 316 3.38 -24.44 -14.72
CA SER A 316 3.30 -25.91 -14.69
C SER A 316 2.15 -26.47 -15.53
N ASP A 317 1.06 -25.73 -15.61
CA ASP A 317 -0.14 -26.03 -16.38
C ASP A 317 -0.92 -24.74 -16.70
N ALA A 318 -2.02 -24.89 -17.44
CA ALA A 318 -2.88 -23.78 -17.80
C ALA A 318 -3.62 -23.14 -16.60
N ARG A 319 -3.84 -23.84 -15.48
CA ARG A 319 -4.46 -23.27 -14.27
C ARG A 319 -3.51 -22.30 -13.57
N ALA A 320 -2.23 -22.66 -13.48
CA ALA A 320 -1.16 -21.76 -13.04
C ALA A 320 -1.08 -20.52 -13.96
N LEU A 321 -1.14 -20.73 -15.28
CA LEU A 321 -1.14 -19.64 -16.25
C LEU A 321 -2.37 -18.70 -16.09
N VAL A 322 -3.57 -19.24 -15.86
CA VAL A 322 -4.77 -18.41 -15.59
C VAL A 322 -4.57 -17.56 -14.35
N ALA A 323 -4.01 -18.11 -13.27
CA ALA A 323 -3.76 -17.36 -12.04
C ALA A 323 -2.77 -16.20 -12.27
N GLU A 324 -1.74 -16.41 -13.09
CA GLU A 324 -0.78 -15.38 -13.47
C GLU A 324 -1.39 -14.31 -14.39
N LEU A 325 -2.15 -14.71 -15.41
CA LEU A 325 -2.87 -13.78 -16.29
C LEU A 325 -3.91 -12.95 -15.52
N ASP A 326 -4.58 -13.57 -14.54
CA ASP A 326 -5.48 -12.89 -13.62
C ASP A 326 -4.74 -11.92 -12.70
N ALA A 327 -3.54 -12.26 -12.23
CA ALA A 327 -2.70 -11.36 -11.47
C ALA A 327 -2.24 -10.16 -12.31
N LEU A 328 -1.92 -10.38 -13.59
CA LEU A 328 -1.58 -9.30 -14.53
C LEU A 328 -2.78 -8.40 -14.82
N LYS A 329 -3.98 -8.97 -15.07
CA LYS A 329 -5.22 -8.20 -15.28
C LYS A 329 -5.69 -7.42 -14.07
N ARG A 330 -5.44 -7.94 -12.86
CA ARG A 330 -5.67 -7.21 -11.62
C ARG A 330 -4.65 -6.10 -11.39
N GLY A 331 -3.57 -6.05 -12.17
CA GLY A 331 -2.38 -5.25 -11.90
C GLY A 331 -1.44 -5.98 -10.94
N ALA A 332 -0.14 -6.02 -11.28
CA ALA A 332 0.86 -6.51 -10.35
C ALA A 332 0.83 -5.66 -9.07
N VAL A 333 0.74 -6.32 -7.92
CA VAL A 333 0.94 -5.64 -6.63
C VAL A 333 2.40 -5.20 -6.60
N ARG A 334 2.63 -3.90 -6.75
CA ARG A 334 3.95 -3.31 -6.65
C ARG A 334 4.34 -3.25 -5.17
N ASP A 335 5.63 -3.44 -4.92
CA ASP A 335 6.20 -3.26 -3.60
C ASP A 335 6.98 -1.95 -3.57
N ILE A 336 7.28 -1.46 -2.38
CA ILE A 336 7.99 -0.21 -2.15
C ILE A 336 9.39 -0.18 -2.78
N SER A 337 9.98 -1.35 -3.09
CA SER A 337 11.22 -1.46 -3.86
C SER A 337 11.15 -0.76 -5.23
N ASP A 338 9.96 -0.71 -5.83
CA ASP A 338 9.74 -0.14 -7.17
C ASP A 338 9.49 1.38 -7.15
N HIS A 339 9.34 1.98 -5.97
CA HIS A 339 8.99 3.39 -5.77
C HIS A 339 10.16 4.19 -5.16
N PRO A 340 10.38 5.47 -5.56
CA PRO A 340 9.68 6.23 -6.60
C PRO A 340 10.11 5.91 -8.03
N LEU A 341 9.16 5.94 -8.98
CA LEU A 341 9.38 5.65 -10.40
C LEU A 341 10.07 6.85 -11.09
N PRO A 342 11.29 6.71 -11.62
CA PRO A 342 11.85 7.72 -12.50
C PRO A 342 11.21 7.65 -13.89
N GLY A 343 11.05 8.80 -14.56
CA GLY A 343 10.70 8.85 -15.98
C GLY A 343 11.78 8.22 -16.86
N GLU A 344 11.37 7.69 -18.02
CA GLU A 344 12.26 7.05 -18.99
C GLU A 344 13.24 8.05 -19.62
N GLY A 345 14.50 7.65 -19.81
CA GLY A 345 15.54 8.48 -20.44
C GLY A 345 16.94 7.85 -20.45
N GLU A 346 17.83 8.35 -21.31
CA GLU A 346 19.17 7.79 -21.55
C GLU A 346 20.16 7.99 -20.38
N THR A 347 20.82 6.89 -19.98
CA THR A 347 21.98 6.76 -19.06
C THR A 347 21.81 7.29 -17.64
N VAL A 348 21.07 6.53 -16.82
CA VAL A 348 21.04 6.67 -15.35
C VAL A 348 22.35 6.18 -14.74
N ILE A 349 22.97 6.98 -13.85
CA ILE A 349 24.09 6.55 -13.02
C ILE A 349 23.56 6.08 -11.67
N LYS A 350 23.90 4.84 -11.27
CA LYS A 350 23.44 4.22 -10.02
C LYS A 350 24.60 4.07 -9.03
N TYR A 351 24.35 4.39 -7.77
CA TYR A 351 25.27 4.12 -6.67
C TYR A 351 24.57 3.32 -5.57
N ASP A 352 25.14 2.17 -5.26
CA ASP A 352 24.61 1.25 -4.27
C ASP A 352 25.61 1.12 -3.11
N TYR A 353 25.30 1.75 -1.98
CA TYR A 353 26.13 1.72 -0.78
C TYR A 353 25.58 0.76 0.25
N HIS A 354 26.47 0.01 0.89
CA HIS A 354 26.10 -1.01 1.86
C HIS A 354 26.96 -0.83 3.11
N TRP A 355 26.31 -0.84 4.28
CA TRP A 355 26.96 -0.84 5.58
C TRP A 355 26.37 -1.91 6.47
N GLU A 356 27.25 -2.68 7.08
CA GLU A 356 26.89 -3.66 8.09
C GLU A 356 26.99 -3.01 9.46
N LEU A 357 25.87 -2.97 10.17
CA LEU A 357 25.71 -2.33 11.46
C LEU A 357 25.25 -3.36 12.49
N GLU A 358 25.65 -3.20 13.75
CA GLU A 358 25.32 -4.18 14.82
C GLU A 358 23.96 -3.93 15.47
N SER A 359 23.43 -2.71 15.36
CA SER A 359 22.13 -2.32 15.92
C SER A 359 20.96 -2.78 15.06
N SER A 360 19.79 -3.01 15.66
CA SER A 360 18.58 -3.41 14.93
C SER A 360 17.96 -2.27 14.11
N PRO A 361 17.11 -2.57 13.10
CA PRO A 361 16.44 -1.55 12.30
C PRO A 361 15.61 -0.58 13.16
N GLU A 362 14.96 -1.08 14.20
CA GLU A 362 14.12 -0.30 15.13
C GLU A 362 14.96 0.72 15.91
N ALA A 363 16.15 0.33 16.36
CA ALA A 363 17.07 1.22 17.09
C ALA A 363 17.68 2.29 16.17
N LEU A 364 17.99 1.93 14.92
CA LEU A 364 18.60 2.83 13.94
C LEU A 364 17.59 3.83 13.34
N TRP A 365 16.34 3.40 13.16
CA TRP A 365 15.32 4.13 12.41
C TRP A 365 15.11 5.58 12.86
N PRO A 366 14.99 5.93 14.16
CA PRO A 366 14.81 7.31 14.60
C PRO A 366 15.92 8.26 14.15
N TYR A 367 17.12 7.73 13.89
CA TYR A 367 18.28 8.50 13.43
C TYR A 367 18.40 8.45 11.91
N VAL A 368 18.34 7.26 11.30
CA VAL A 368 18.47 7.09 9.84
C VAL A 368 17.36 7.79 9.07
N SER A 369 16.14 7.78 9.61
CA SER A 369 14.98 8.44 8.99
C SER A 369 14.90 9.96 9.26
N ASN A 370 15.77 10.49 10.14
CA ASN A 370 15.86 11.91 10.42
C ASN A 370 16.72 12.62 9.36
N THR A 371 16.11 12.83 8.20
CA THR A 371 16.73 13.47 7.03
C THR A 371 17.25 14.87 7.32
N GLU A 372 16.60 15.61 8.21
CA GLU A 372 17.02 16.92 8.67
C GLU A 372 18.44 16.88 9.27
N ARG A 373 18.63 16.06 10.30
CA ARG A 373 19.91 15.92 11.01
C ARG A 373 20.95 15.19 10.16
N LEU A 374 20.51 14.19 9.39
CA LEU A 374 21.39 13.45 8.50
C LEU A 374 21.99 14.37 7.43
N ASN A 375 21.16 15.18 6.75
CA ASN A 375 21.61 16.11 5.71
C ASN A 375 22.62 17.12 6.24
N ARG A 376 22.34 17.70 7.43
CA ARG A 376 23.26 18.63 8.09
C ARG A 376 24.58 17.95 8.46
N ALA A 377 24.53 16.76 9.05
CA ALA A 377 25.71 16.01 9.50
C ALA A 377 26.61 15.55 8.33
N ILE A 378 26.05 15.30 7.14
CA ILE A 378 26.84 14.99 5.95
C ILE A 378 27.35 16.24 5.20
N GLY A 379 27.06 17.44 5.71
CA GLY A 379 27.55 18.71 5.20
C GLY A 379 26.75 19.29 4.03
N LEU A 380 25.48 18.90 3.86
CA LEU A 380 24.58 19.56 2.91
C LEU A 380 24.15 20.92 3.48
N GLY A 381 24.08 21.94 2.62
CA GLY A 381 23.49 23.24 2.98
C GLY A 381 21.97 23.14 3.19
N ALA A 382 21.39 24.14 3.86
CA ALA A 382 19.95 24.24 4.05
C ALA A 382 19.28 24.79 2.76
N PRO A 383 18.35 24.05 2.14
CA PRO A 383 17.59 24.57 1.02
C PRO A 383 16.59 25.65 1.44
N SER A 384 16.26 26.55 0.52
CA SER A 384 15.06 27.38 0.65
C SER A 384 13.90 26.70 -0.08
N TYR A 385 12.72 26.69 0.53
CA TYR A 385 11.51 26.04 -0.01
C TYR A 385 10.41 27.06 -0.30
N GLU A 386 9.76 26.93 -1.45
CA GLU A 386 8.57 27.70 -1.83
C GLU A 386 7.42 26.75 -2.13
N ARG A 387 6.24 26.99 -1.54
CA ARG A 387 5.05 26.15 -1.72
C ARG A 387 3.98 26.90 -2.49
N ARG A 388 3.44 26.26 -3.54
CA ARG A 388 2.40 26.83 -4.41
C ARG A 388 1.24 25.85 -4.55
N ASN A 389 0.03 26.38 -4.65
CA ASN A 389 -1.16 25.58 -4.91
C ASN A 389 -1.49 25.65 -6.41
N GLU A 390 -1.31 24.54 -7.12
CA GLU A 390 -1.63 24.39 -8.54
C GLU A 390 -2.83 23.44 -8.64
N GLU A 391 -4.00 23.95 -9.03
CA GLU A 391 -5.23 23.16 -9.25
C GLU A 391 -5.64 22.27 -8.05
N GLY A 392 -5.43 22.76 -6.82
CA GLY A 392 -5.74 22.02 -5.58
C GLY A 392 -4.63 21.07 -5.12
N ARG A 393 -3.50 21.02 -5.83
CA ARG A 393 -2.30 20.27 -5.44
C ARG A 393 -1.23 21.22 -4.91
N VAL A 394 -0.67 20.90 -3.74
CA VAL A 394 0.48 21.64 -3.21
C VAL A 394 1.74 21.12 -3.88
N VAL A 395 2.37 21.98 -4.67
CA VAL A 395 3.68 21.77 -5.26
C VAL A 395 4.71 22.46 -4.36
N THR A 396 5.83 21.78 -4.12
CA THR A 396 6.95 22.37 -3.37
C THR A 396 8.17 22.46 -4.26
N ASP A 397 8.64 23.68 -4.48
CA ASP A 397 9.88 23.96 -5.18
C ASP A 397 10.97 24.29 -4.15
N ALA A 398 12.21 23.95 -4.47
CA ALA A 398 13.33 24.09 -3.57
C ALA A 398 14.58 24.57 -4.32
N HIS A 399 15.40 25.34 -3.61
CA HIS A 399 16.63 25.93 -4.12
C HIS A 399 17.79 25.70 -3.14
N LEU A 400 18.97 25.33 -3.66
CA LEU A 400 20.18 25.11 -2.89
C LEU A 400 21.44 25.45 -3.69
N GLU A 401 22.37 26.17 -3.06
CA GLU A 401 23.74 26.32 -3.54
C GLU A 401 24.63 25.21 -2.98
N LEU A 402 25.16 24.36 -3.85
CA LEU A 402 26.01 23.22 -3.47
C LEU A 402 27.35 23.26 -4.23
N SER A 403 28.46 23.44 -3.53
CA SER A 403 29.81 23.48 -4.12
C SER A 403 29.95 24.50 -5.27
N GLY A 404 29.21 25.62 -5.21
CA GLY A 404 29.17 26.64 -6.26
C GLY A 404 28.26 26.30 -7.46
N LEU A 405 27.42 25.27 -7.32
CA LEU A 405 26.38 24.91 -8.27
C LEU A 405 25.02 25.28 -7.71
N SER A 406 24.26 26.02 -8.50
CA SER A 406 22.87 26.34 -8.21
C SER A 406 21.96 25.17 -8.58
N LEU A 407 21.16 24.69 -7.63
CA LEU A 407 20.23 23.59 -7.79
C LEU A 407 18.81 24.08 -7.52
N ASP A 408 17.95 24.01 -8.53
CA ASP A 408 16.51 24.24 -8.38
C ASP A 408 15.77 22.95 -8.70
N TRP A 409 14.85 22.53 -7.84
CA TRP A 409 14.07 21.31 -8.05
C TRP A 409 12.66 21.37 -7.50
N ARG A 410 11.80 20.52 -8.05
CA ARG A 410 10.51 20.16 -7.50
C ARG A 410 10.69 19.00 -6.52
N GLU A 411 10.26 19.21 -5.29
CA GLU A 411 10.29 18.23 -4.21
C GLU A 411 8.98 17.43 -4.21
N HIS A 412 9.10 16.10 -4.33
CA HIS A 412 7.97 15.18 -4.26
C HIS A 412 7.71 14.77 -2.80
N PRO A 413 6.48 14.32 -2.45
CA PRO A 413 6.22 13.74 -1.14
C PRO A 413 7.19 12.60 -0.83
N TYR A 414 7.75 12.59 0.38
CA TYR A 414 8.66 11.53 0.81
C TYR A 414 7.89 10.24 1.00
N GLU A 415 8.54 9.11 0.80
CA GLU A 415 7.86 7.81 0.88
C GLU A 415 8.59 6.92 1.84
N TRP A 416 7.87 6.31 2.78
CA TRP A 416 8.50 5.47 3.78
C TRP A 416 7.57 4.41 4.31
N VAL A 417 8.22 3.39 4.86
CA VAL A 417 7.63 2.30 5.64
C VAL A 417 8.55 2.09 6.83
N ALA A 418 8.13 2.54 8.00
CA ALA A 418 8.89 2.41 9.22
C ALA A 418 8.87 0.96 9.74
N PRO A 419 9.96 0.45 10.33
CA PRO A 419 11.30 1.05 10.45
C PRO A 419 12.24 0.65 9.29
N ARG A 420 11.72 0.33 8.11
CA ARG A 420 12.46 -0.42 7.08
C ARG A 420 12.98 0.41 5.92
N ARG A 421 12.22 1.39 5.42
CA ARG A 421 12.58 2.06 4.16
C ARG A 421 12.15 3.51 4.12
N LEU A 422 12.99 4.38 3.55
CA LEU A 422 12.70 5.78 3.25
C LEU A 422 13.23 6.13 1.86
N GLY A 423 12.44 6.83 1.05
CA GLY A 423 12.74 7.24 -0.31
C GLY A 423 12.36 8.69 -0.60
N ILE A 424 13.17 9.33 -1.45
CA ILE A 424 13.04 10.73 -1.88
C ILE A 424 13.24 10.80 -3.40
N LEU A 425 12.40 11.59 -4.07
CA LEU A 425 12.52 11.92 -5.50
C LEU A 425 12.59 13.43 -5.70
N ARG A 426 13.57 13.87 -6.49
CA ARG A 426 13.75 15.27 -6.86
C ARG A 426 13.82 15.40 -8.38
N GLU A 427 13.02 16.29 -8.94
CA GLU A 427 13.07 16.65 -10.36
C GLU A 427 13.63 18.05 -10.50
N PHE A 428 14.83 18.16 -11.05
CA PHE A 428 15.53 19.43 -11.10
C PHE A 428 15.02 20.25 -12.28
N SER A 429 14.73 21.52 -12.06
CA SER A 429 14.42 22.49 -13.13
C SER A 429 15.70 23.19 -13.62
N ALA A 430 16.71 23.35 -12.75
CA ALA A 430 18.02 23.92 -13.08
C ALA A 430 19.17 23.14 -12.44
N GLY A 431 20.42 23.43 -12.83
CA GLY A 431 21.61 22.75 -12.33
C GLY A 431 22.08 21.54 -13.17
N PRO A 432 22.97 20.68 -12.65
CA PRO A 432 23.67 19.64 -13.38
C PRO A 432 22.92 18.30 -13.48
N PHE A 433 21.75 18.16 -12.87
CA PHE A 433 20.97 16.91 -12.81
C PHE A 433 19.59 17.12 -13.44
N VAL A 434 19.00 16.10 -14.07
CA VAL A 434 17.61 16.11 -14.55
C VAL A 434 16.68 15.67 -13.43
N TRP A 435 16.99 14.53 -12.81
CA TRP A 435 16.30 14.03 -11.63
C TRP A 435 17.29 13.23 -10.77
N MET A 436 16.97 13.10 -9.48
CA MET A 436 17.68 12.26 -8.52
C MET A 436 16.68 11.49 -7.66
N ARG A 437 16.97 10.22 -7.45
CA ARG A 437 16.27 9.35 -6.50
C ARG A 437 17.25 8.87 -5.45
N SER A 438 16.87 8.97 -4.19
CA SER A 438 17.65 8.45 -3.06
C SER A 438 16.72 7.62 -2.19
N HIS A 439 17.07 6.37 -1.89
CA HIS A 439 16.36 5.59 -0.91
C HIS A 439 17.29 4.76 -0.03
N VAL A 440 16.88 4.57 1.22
CA VAL A 440 17.57 3.77 2.23
C VAL A 440 16.68 2.63 2.68
N GLU A 441 17.28 1.45 2.86
CA GLU A 441 16.62 0.24 3.32
C GLU A 441 17.42 -0.37 4.48
N LEU A 442 16.71 -0.72 5.57
CA LEU A 442 17.25 -1.37 6.76
C LEU A 442 16.79 -2.82 6.76
N ARG A 443 17.68 -3.72 6.32
CA ARG A 443 17.40 -5.16 6.28
C ARG A 443 17.93 -5.84 7.56
N PRO A 444 17.07 -6.54 8.32
CA PRO A 444 17.53 -7.31 9.48
C PRO A 444 18.58 -8.34 9.08
N ARG A 445 19.62 -8.47 9.91
CA ARG A 445 20.71 -9.43 9.74
C ARG A 445 21.11 -9.99 11.11
N GLY A 446 20.52 -11.12 11.49
CA GLY A 446 20.69 -11.67 12.85
C GLY A 446 20.16 -10.68 13.89
N THR A 447 21.02 -10.19 14.78
CA THR A 447 20.70 -9.11 15.74
C THR A 447 20.97 -7.71 15.21
N GLY A 448 21.69 -7.57 14.10
CA GLY A 448 22.07 -6.29 13.50
C GLY A 448 21.32 -5.96 12.21
N THR A 449 21.87 -5.04 11.42
CA THR A 449 21.23 -4.48 10.22
C THR A 449 22.21 -4.38 9.05
N LEU A 450 21.77 -4.79 7.87
CA LEU A 450 22.36 -4.37 6.60
C LEU A 450 21.64 -3.09 6.14
N LEU A 451 22.33 -1.95 6.19
CA LEU A 451 21.85 -0.68 5.67
C LEU A 451 22.27 -0.55 4.21
N GLU A 452 21.29 -0.50 3.32
CA GLU A 452 21.48 -0.29 1.88
C GLU A 452 21.00 1.12 1.52
N HIS A 453 21.85 1.92 0.86
CA HIS A 453 21.50 3.26 0.41
C HIS A 453 21.77 3.37 -1.08
N PHE A 454 20.70 3.52 -1.84
CA PHE A 454 20.69 3.62 -3.29
C PHE A 454 20.51 5.08 -3.69
N ILE A 455 21.37 5.56 -4.60
CA ILE A 455 21.26 6.90 -5.18
C ILE A 455 21.36 6.78 -6.71
N ASP A 456 20.25 7.04 -7.38
CA ASP A 456 20.16 7.09 -8.84
C ASP A 456 20.11 8.55 -9.29
N VAL A 457 20.94 8.89 -10.27
CA VAL A 457 21.01 10.25 -10.82
C VAL A 457 20.94 10.20 -12.33
N MET A 458 20.08 11.03 -12.91
CA MET A 458 20.12 11.35 -14.33
C MET A 458 20.91 12.65 -14.54
N PRO A 459 22.14 12.61 -15.07
CA PRO A 459 22.97 13.80 -15.23
C PRO A 459 22.60 14.61 -16.48
N ARG A 460 22.77 15.94 -16.42
CA ARG A 460 22.75 16.82 -17.60
C ARG A 460 24.13 16.92 -18.24
N GLY A 461 24.28 16.30 -19.41
CA GLY A 461 25.51 16.40 -20.22
C GLY A 461 26.77 15.91 -19.49
N VAL A 462 27.94 16.36 -19.94
CA VAL A 462 29.24 15.93 -19.40
C VAL A 462 29.51 16.51 -18.01
N LEU A 463 29.15 17.78 -17.78
CA LEU A 463 29.31 18.43 -16.47
C LEU A 463 28.48 17.74 -15.40
N GLY A 464 27.25 17.33 -15.72
CA GLY A 464 26.39 16.55 -14.83
C GLY A 464 26.99 15.21 -14.44
N ARG A 465 27.64 14.50 -15.36
CA ARG A 465 28.33 13.23 -15.07
C ARG A 465 29.49 13.44 -14.08
N ALA A 466 30.28 14.50 -14.27
CA ALA A 466 31.37 14.83 -13.35
C ALA A 466 30.87 15.23 -11.96
N ALA A 467 29.84 16.09 -11.89
CA ALA A 467 29.20 16.48 -10.63
C ALA A 467 28.63 15.26 -9.89
N THR A 468 27.99 14.34 -10.60
CA THR A 468 27.45 13.08 -10.05
C THR A 468 28.55 12.22 -9.44
N ALA A 469 29.67 12.03 -10.13
CA ALA A 469 30.81 11.27 -9.60
C ALA A 469 31.42 11.90 -8.33
N MET A 470 31.50 13.23 -8.27
CA MET A 470 32.09 13.95 -7.14
C MET A 470 31.15 14.03 -5.93
N GLU A 471 29.94 14.55 -6.13
CA GLU A 471 28.99 14.82 -5.03
C GLU A 471 28.36 13.53 -4.50
N VAL A 472 27.94 12.62 -5.38
CA VAL A 472 27.33 11.35 -4.97
C VAL A 472 28.42 10.29 -4.77
N GLY A 473 29.16 9.95 -5.83
CA GLY A 473 30.11 8.84 -5.83
C GLY A 473 31.19 8.89 -4.74
N TYR A 474 31.72 10.07 -4.46
CA TYR A 474 32.80 10.25 -3.47
C TYR A 474 32.34 10.89 -2.15
N LYS A 475 31.77 12.10 -2.19
CA LYS A 475 31.45 12.87 -0.98
C LYS A 475 30.32 12.21 -0.16
N ALA A 476 29.19 11.86 -0.81
CA ALA A 476 28.07 11.23 -0.12
C ALA A 476 28.48 9.91 0.54
N LYS A 477 29.11 8.98 -0.19
CA LYS A 477 29.60 7.70 0.37
C LYS A 477 30.47 7.89 1.61
N ARG A 478 31.45 8.81 1.54
CA ARG A 478 32.38 9.08 2.63
C ARG A 478 31.67 9.64 3.86
N ASN A 479 30.80 10.63 3.66
CA ASN A 479 30.14 11.34 4.76
C ASN A 479 29.03 10.48 5.39
N LEU A 480 28.17 9.84 4.58
CA LEU A 480 27.14 8.91 5.05
C LEU A 480 27.76 7.77 5.87
N GLY A 481 28.81 7.13 5.35
CA GLY A 481 29.48 6.05 6.06
C GLY A 481 30.10 6.47 7.40
N ARG A 482 30.52 7.74 7.53
CA ARG A 482 30.98 8.29 8.83
C ARG A 482 29.82 8.48 9.79
N VAL A 483 28.70 9.06 9.32
CA VAL A 483 27.53 9.34 10.16
C VAL A 483 26.84 8.05 10.60
N TYR A 484 26.59 7.10 9.70
CA TYR A 484 25.94 5.83 10.05
C TYR A 484 26.73 5.01 11.07
N LYS A 485 28.07 5.00 10.99
CA LYS A 485 28.91 4.34 12.02
C LYS A 485 28.80 5.01 13.39
N ARG A 486 28.67 6.34 13.44
CA ARG A 486 28.45 7.06 14.71
C ARG A 486 27.06 6.76 15.28
N ILE A 487 26.03 6.71 14.43
CA ILE A 487 24.67 6.32 14.81
C ILE A 487 24.67 4.90 15.39
N ASP A 488 25.30 3.95 14.72
CA ASP A 488 25.36 2.55 15.19
C ASP A 488 26.11 2.45 16.52
N ALA A 489 27.27 3.10 16.67
CA ALA A 489 27.99 3.15 17.94
C ALA A 489 27.15 3.78 19.07
N HIS A 490 26.36 4.82 18.77
CA HIS A 490 25.44 5.43 19.73
C HIS A 490 24.33 4.47 20.16
N CYS A 491 23.71 3.77 19.21
CA CYS A 491 22.66 2.78 19.50
C CYS A 491 23.17 1.60 20.33
N GLN A 492 24.43 1.17 20.13
CA GLN A 492 25.07 0.10 20.90
C GLN A 492 25.37 0.50 22.35
N GLN A 493 25.71 1.76 22.61
CA GLN A 493 26.17 2.20 23.93
C GLN A 493 25.04 2.36 24.96
N GLN A 494 23.76 2.37 24.54
CA GLN A 494 22.56 2.59 25.38
C GLN A 494 22.59 3.85 26.29
N SER A 495 23.67 4.63 26.29
CA SER A 495 23.83 5.87 27.04
C SER A 495 23.45 7.05 26.14
N GLY A 496 22.24 7.57 26.33
CA GLY A 496 21.69 8.74 25.62
C GLY A 496 22.38 10.08 25.94
N GLU A 497 23.70 10.10 26.16
CA GLU A 497 24.42 11.30 26.61
C GLU A 497 25.02 12.13 25.46
N LEU A 498 25.23 11.56 24.26
CA LEU A 498 25.87 12.26 23.12
C LEU A 498 25.07 12.11 21.83
N ASP A 499 24.86 13.23 21.14
CA ASP A 499 24.20 13.30 19.82
C ASP A 499 25.07 12.61 18.73
N PRO A 500 24.56 11.61 17.96
CA PRO A 500 25.35 10.92 16.94
C PRO A 500 25.62 11.75 15.67
N PHE A 501 24.94 12.89 15.51
CA PHE A 501 25.06 13.76 14.33
C PHE A 501 26.07 14.88 14.56
N GLU A 502 25.99 15.54 15.70
CA GLU A 502 26.74 16.77 16.04
C GLU A 502 27.47 16.64 17.37
N GLU A 503 28.62 17.30 17.49
CA GLU A 503 29.28 17.43 18.78
C GLU A 503 28.46 18.34 19.70
N VAL A 504 28.38 17.99 20.99
CA VAL A 504 27.68 18.80 21.99
C VAL A 504 28.30 20.21 22.01
N PRO A 505 27.55 21.27 21.72
CA PRO A 505 28.09 22.62 21.70
C PRO A 505 28.61 23.03 23.08
N VAL A 506 29.82 23.58 23.14
CA VAL A 506 30.38 24.10 24.39
C VAL A 506 29.58 25.34 24.81
N VAL A 507 28.96 25.28 25.99
CA VAL A 507 28.24 26.41 26.58
C VAL A 507 29.23 27.51 26.94
N GLY A 508 29.07 28.71 26.36
CA GLY A 508 29.93 29.86 26.63
C GLY A 508 29.88 30.32 28.09
N GLY A 509 30.94 30.98 28.57
CA GLY A 509 31.07 31.38 29.98
C GLY A 509 29.89 32.20 30.52
N ALA A 510 29.37 33.16 29.75
CA ALA A 510 28.21 33.96 30.14
C ALA A 510 26.92 33.13 30.25
N ALA A 511 26.74 32.13 29.38
CA ALA A 511 25.60 31.22 29.44
C ALA A 511 25.71 30.27 30.64
N ARG A 512 26.92 29.82 31.00
CA ARG A 512 27.16 29.01 32.22
C ARG A 512 26.76 29.74 33.49
N VAL A 513 27.19 31.00 33.66
CA VAL A 513 26.81 31.83 34.81
C VAL A 513 25.28 31.96 34.90
N ARG A 514 24.63 32.22 33.77
CA ARG A 514 23.16 32.35 33.71
C ARG A 514 22.45 31.04 34.06
N LEU A 515 22.98 29.90 33.63
CA LEU A 515 22.48 28.58 34.01
C LEU A 515 22.65 28.35 35.51
N GLU A 516 23.81 28.62 36.09
CA GLU A 516 24.06 28.43 37.52
C GLU A 516 23.11 29.29 38.39
N GLU A 517 22.97 30.59 38.07
CA GLU A 517 22.02 31.48 38.75
C GLU A 517 20.57 31.01 38.59
N GLY A 518 20.21 30.57 37.39
CA GLY A 518 18.88 30.04 37.10
C GLY A 518 18.60 28.74 37.86
N ARG A 519 19.58 27.84 37.97
CA ARG A 519 19.45 26.57 38.70
C ARG A 519 19.14 26.85 40.16
N GLN A 520 19.86 27.79 40.76
CA GLN A 520 19.61 28.17 42.16
C GLN A 520 18.19 28.71 42.36
N ARG A 521 17.68 29.58 41.46
CA ARG A 521 16.30 30.08 41.54
C ARG A 521 15.24 28.98 41.46
N LEU A 522 15.49 27.93 40.66
CA LEU A 522 14.58 26.81 40.55
C LEU A 522 14.56 25.96 41.84
N LEU A 523 15.73 25.74 42.44
CA LEU A 523 15.83 25.05 43.74
C LEU A 523 15.21 25.89 44.87
N ASP A 524 15.39 27.22 44.86
CA ASP A 524 14.76 28.14 45.82
C ASP A 524 13.24 28.15 45.70
N ALA A 525 12.69 27.77 44.54
CA ALA A 525 11.25 27.56 44.31
C ALA A 525 10.74 26.19 44.81
N ASN A 526 11.59 25.43 45.51
CA ASN A 526 11.28 24.13 46.10
C ASN A 526 10.85 23.08 45.05
N LEU A 527 11.53 23.08 43.90
CA LEU A 527 11.40 22.06 42.86
C LEU A 527 12.31 20.87 43.15
N ASP A 528 11.88 19.68 42.71
CA ASP A 528 12.69 18.46 42.81
C ASP A 528 14.06 18.61 42.09
N GLU A 529 15.14 18.30 42.80
CA GLU A 529 16.51 18.45 42.28
C GLU A 529 16.79 17.55 41.07
N GLN A 530 16.23 16.34 41.01
CA GLN A 530 16.40 15.42 39.87
C GLN A 530 15.73 15.97 38.61
N VAL A 531 14.56 16.59 38.76
CA VAL A 531 13.84 17.26 37.68
C VAL A 531 14.62 18.46 37.16
N VAL A 532 15.13 19.28 38.07
CA VAL A 532 15.98 20.43 37.73
C VAL A 532 17.22 19.94 36.98
N ASP A 533 17.96 18.97 37.52
CA ASP A 533 19.17 18.45 36.88
C ASP A 533 18.91 17.86 35.50
N ARG A 534 17.78 17.16 35.31
CA ARG A 534 17.38 16.65 34.00
C ARG A 534 17.12 17.77 33.00
N LEU A 535 16.39 18.82 33.39
CA LEU A 535 16.13 19.98 32.52
C LEU A 535 17.44 20.71 32.14
N PHE A 536 18.33 20.92 33.11
CA PHE A 536 19.62 21.57 32.87
C PHE A 536 20.55 20.75 31.98
N HIS A 537 20.58 19.43 32.20
CA HIS A 537 21.28 18.52 31.32
C HIS A 537 20.72 18.60 29.90
N HIS A 538 19.39 18.64 29.73
CA HIS A 538 18.77 18.78 28.40
C HIS A 538 19.19 20.09 27.71
N LEU A 539 19.12 21.23 28.41
CA LEU A 539 19.50 22.53 27.86
C LEU A 539 20.98 22.60 27.43
N THR A 540 21.86 21.84 28.09
CA THR A 540 23.31 21.89 27.88
C THR A 540 23.83 20.81 26.92
N ALA A 541 23.26 19.60 26.96
CA ALA A 541 23.79 18.43 26.27
C ALA A 541 22.93 17.94 25.09
N ALA A 542 21.62 18.24 25.06
CA ALA A 542 20.74 17.72 24.00
C ALA A 542 21.06 18.32 22.63
N SER A 543 20.44 17.84 21.54
CA SER A 543 20.68 18.42 20.21
C SER A 543 20.08 19.83 20.07
N PRO A 544 20.52 20.65 19.10
CA PRO A 544 19.91 21.96 18.84
C PRO A 544 18.39 21.92 18.58
N GLN A 545 17.88 20.82 18.02
CA GLN A 545 16.44 20.61 17.76
C GLN A 545 15.69 20.24 19.04
N ASP A 546 16.27 19.37 19.87
CA ASP A 546 15.66 18.95 21.13
C ASP A 546 15.54 20.12 22.11
N VAL A 547 16.50 21.05 22.08
CA VAL A 547 16.40 22.31 22.84
C VAL A 547 15.56 23.36 22.12
N ALA A 548 15.28 23.21 20.81
CA ALA A 548 14.36 24.08 20.08
C ALA A 548 12.90 23.80 20.42
N ARG A 549 12.58 22.54 20.76
CA ARG A 549 11.22 22.04 20.96
C ARG A 549 11.13 21.06 22.14
N ILE A 550 11.18 21.61 23.35
CA ILE A 550 11.09 20.87 24.62
C ILE A 550 9.61 20.66 24.99
N ARG A 551 9.21 19.40 25.13
CA ARG A 551 7.89 18.98 25.64
C ARG A 551 8.06 18.44 27.07
N PRO A 552 7.45 19.06 28.11
CA PRO A 552 7.68 18.66 29.50
C PRO A 552 7.31 17.21 29.80
N ARG A 553 6.11 16.75 29.38
CA ARG A 553 5.65 15.37 29.62
C ARG A 553 6.58 14.34 28.97
N ALA A 554 6.97 14.57 27.71
CA ALA A 554 7.91 13.70 27.01
C ALA A 554 9.30 13.67 27.68
N LEU A 555 9.80 14.83 28.12
CA LEU A 555 11.10 14.92 28.81
C LEU A 555 11.08 14.20 30.16
N ALA A 556 9.98 14.30 30.91
CA ALA A 556 9.78 13.62 32.18
C ALA A 556 9.65 12.10 32.02
N ARG A 557 8.76 11.63 31.13
CA ARG A 557 8.57 10.19 30.85
C ARG A 557 9.85 9.51 30.38
N GLY A 558 10.60 10.16 29.47
CA GLY A 558 11.88 9.65 28.99
C GLY A 558 12.93 9.49 30.08
N ALA A 559 12.75 10.16 31.23
CA ALA A 559 13.61 10.05 32.40
C ALA A 559 12.97 9.31 33.58
N GLY A 560 11.71 8.85 33.46
CA GLY A 560 10.94 8.27 34.57
C GLY A 560 10.67 9.24 35.72
N LEU A 561 10.53 10.54 35.43
CA LEU A 561 10.29 11.61 36.40
C LEU A 561 8.84 12.09 36.37
N ASP A 562 8.44 12.86 37.38
CA ASP A 562 7.09 13.43 37.49
C ASP A 562 6.82 14.49 36.40
N GLU A 563 5.71 14.34 35.69
CA GLU A 563 5.34 15.18 34.55
C GLU A 563 4.93 16.60 34.96
N ASP A 564 4.20 16.73 36.07
CA ASP A 564 3.73 18.01 36.57
C ASP A 564 4.89 18.82 37.14
N GLU A 565 5.81 18.17 37.88
CA GLU A 565 6.99 18.81 38.43
C GLU A 565 7.96 19.26 37.31
N MET A 566 8.09 18.48 36.23
CA MET A 566 8.85 18.90 35.04
C MET A 566 8.20 20.11 34.33
N LEU A 567 6.87 20.15 34.21
CA LEU A 567 6.16 21.31 33.68
C LEU A 567 6.43 22.56 34.54
N ARG A 568 6.35 22.43 35.87
CA ARG A 568 6.67 23.52 36.80
C ARG A 568 8.11 23.98 36.61
N ALA A 569 9.08 23.07 36.48
CA ALA A 569 10.47 23.39 36.22
C ALA A 569 10.64 24.18 34.91
N CYS A 570 9.98 23.77 33.82
CA CYS A 570 10.01 24.51 32.55
C CYS A 570 9.41 25.93 32.65
N LEU A 571 8.31 26.10 33.41
CA LEU A 571 7.70 27.41 33.67
C LEU A 571 8.63 28.32 34.49
N HIS A 572 9.24 27.79 35.56
CA HIS A 572 10.24 28.54 36.34
C HIS A 572 11.50 28.86 35.53
N ALA A 573 11.96 27.94 34.69
CA ALA A 573 13.08 28.17 33.78
C ALA A 573 12.77 29.29 32.77
N THR A 574 11.52 29.39 32.32
CA THR A 574 11.07 30.49 31.46
C THR A 574 11.08 31.82 32.21
N ALA A 575 10.56 31.87 33.44
CA ALA A 575 10.62 33.07 34.28
C ALA A 575 12.05 33.49 34.64
N ALA A 576 12.98 32.53 34.77
CA ALA A 576 14.40 32.76 34.99
C ALA A 576 15.17 33.20 33.72
N GLY A 577 14.52 33.19 32.55
CA GLY A 577 15.14 33.56 31.26
C GLY A 577 16.08 32.48 30.69
N LEU A 578 15.90 31.24 31.11
CA LEU A 578 16.62 30.06 30.58
C LEU A 578 15.89 29.45 29.39
N CYS A 579 14.56 29.54 29.39
CA CYS A 579 13.68 29.06 28.33
C CYS A 579 12.81 30.21 27.77
N THR A 580 12.29 29.98 26.57
CA THR A 580 11.20 30.75 25.95
C THR A 580 10.03 29.81 25.77
N MET A 581 8.84 30.29 26.09
CA MET A 581 7.60 29.56 25.91
C MET A 581 6.95 29.93 24.57
N LEU A 582 6.40 28.93 23.89
CA LEU A 582 5.81 29.05 22.56
C LEU A 582 4.53 28.20 22.48
N TRP A 583 3.66 28.54 21.54
CA TRP A 583 2.42 27.83 21.27
C TRP A 583 2.42 27.34 19.82
N ASP A 584 2.38 26.02 19.65
CA ASP A 584 2.24 25.39 18.36
C ASP A 584 0.76 25.27 18.00
N VAL A 585 0.36 25.83 16.87
CA VAL A 585 -0.95 25.51 16.28
C VAL A 585 -0.78 24.28 15.39
N ILE A 586 -1.30 23.15 15.84
CA ILE A 586 -1.18 21.85 15.18
C ILE A 586 -2.34 21.63 14.22
N CYS A 587 -2.01 21.24 12.98
CA CYS A 587 -3.02 20.85 12.00
C CYS A 587 -3.67 19.51 12.37
N PRO A 588 -5.02 19.39 12.38
CA PRO A 588 -5.70 18.14 12.75
C PRO A 588 -5.51 17.00 11.74
N ARG A 589 -5.15 17.32 10.49
CA ARG A 589 -4.92 16.33 9.43
C ARG A 589 -3.50 15.78 9.43
N CYS A 590 -2.49 16.64 9.36
CA CYS A 590 -1.10 16.20 9.26
C CYS A 590 -0.34 16.23 10.60
N GLN A 591 -0.96 16.71 11.68
CA GLN A 591 -0.44 16.67 13.06
C GLN A 591 0.95 17.29 13.21
N ILE A 592 1.23 18.31 12.39
CA ILE A 592 2.42 19.15 12.51
C ILE A 592 1.98 20.60 12.78
N PRO A 593 2.88 21.40 13.37
CA PRO A 593 2.66 22.83 13.55
C PRO A 593 2.42 23.51 12.19
N SER A 594 1.22 24.07 12.00
CA SER A 594 0.90 24.99 10.91
C SER A 594 1.42 26.40 11.19
N ASN A 595 1.41 26.79 12.47
CA ASN A 595 1.85 28.10 12.95
C ASN A 595 2.50 27.96 14.33
N ILE A 596 3.38 28.88 14.69
CA ILE A 596 4.01 28.95 16.01
C ILE A 596 3.90 30.40 16.50
N VAL A 597 3.27 30.61 17.64
CA VAL A 597 3.05 31.94 18.21
C VAL A 597 3.62 32.08 19.62
N GLU A 598 3.95 33.30 20.01
CA GLU A 598 4.56 33.60 21.32
C GLU A 598 3.52 33.84 22.42
N SER A 599 2.22 33.92 22.08
CA SER A 599 1.13 34.14 23.04
C SER A 599 -0.19 33.57 22.53
N LEU A 600 -1.02 33.05 23.45
CA LEU A 600 -2.38 32.61 23.14
C LEU A 600 -3.24 33.71 22.51
N ALA A 601 -2.97 34.98 22.84
CA ALA A 601 -3.70 36.12 22.26
C ALA A 601 -3.39 36.36 20.77
N ALA A 602 -2.33 35.76 20.24
CA ALA A 602 -1.95 35.87 18.83
C ALA A 602 -2.57 34.76 17.95
N ILE A 603 -3.30 33.81 18.55
CA ILE A 603 -3.96 32.72 17.83
C ILE A 603 -5.24 33.25 17.20
N VAL A 604 -5.44 32.95 15.92
CA VAL A 604 -6.67 33.25 15.17
C VAL A 604 -7.60 32.03 15.16
N ASP A 605 -8.90 32.25 15.05
CA ASP A 605 -9.90 31.16 15.08
C ASP A 605 -9.80 30.20 13.88
N HIS A 606 -9.25 30.67 12.76
CA HIS A 606 -9.14 29.91 11.51
C HIS A 606 -7.69 29.92 11.03
N GLU A 607 -7.14 28.74 10.76
CA GLU A 607 -5.76 28.57 10.31
C GLU A 607 -5.67 27.77 9.02
N HIS A 608 -4.68 28.11 8.21
CA HIS A 608 -4.35 27.40 6.98
C HIS A 608 -3.06 26.60 7.16
N CYS A 609 -3.14 25.27 7.04
CA CYS A 609 -1.94 24.45 7.08
C CYS A 609 -1.21 24.47 5.73
N ALA A 610 -0.07 25.16 5.66
CA ALA A 610 0.77 25.21 4.46
C ALA A 610 1.29 23.83 4.00
N THR A 611 1.23 22.78 4.84
CA THR A 611 1.76 21.45 4.49
C THR A 611 0.70 20.56 3.83
N CYS A 612 -0.49 20.48 4.39
CA CYS A 612 -1.55 19.66 3.82
C CYS A 612 -2.63 20.46 3.07
N ALA A 613 -2.52 21.80 3.06
CA ALA A 613 -3.50 22.75 2.53
C ALA A 613 -4.91 22.58 3.12
N LEU A 614 -4.98 22.23 4.41
CA LEU A 614 -6.23 22.20 5.15
C LEU A 614 -6.49 23.57 5.77
N ASP A 615 -7.65 24.14 5.48
CA ASP A 615 -8.26 25.19 6.29
C ASP A 615 -9.03 24.54 7.45
N PHE A 616 -8.75 24.95 8.68
CA PHE A 616 -9.39 24.38 9.87
C PHE A 616 -9.63 25.43 10.96
N GLU A 617 -10.63 25.17 11.78
CA GLU A 617 -10.91 25.94 12.99
C GLU A 617 -9.97 25.51 14.11
N VAL A 618 -9.39 26.47 14.83
CA VAL A 618 -8.43 26.20 15.90
C VAL A 618 -9.15 25.84 17.18
N ASP A 619 -8.97 24.60 17.62
CA ASP A 619 -9.48 24.07 18.89
C ASP A 619 -8.38 24.14 19.96
N PHE A 620 -8.57 24.88 21.05
CA PHE A 620 -7.52 25.03 22.07
C PHE A 620 -7.29 23.76 22.89
N GLY A 621 -8.25 22.82 22.91
CA GLY A 621 -8.11 21.52 23.55
C GLY A 621 -7.47 20.46 22.67
N ARG A 622 -7.22 20.75 21.38
CA ARG A 622 -6.74 19.75 20.40
C ARG A 622 -5.79 20.24 19.33
N SER A 623 -5.70 21.53 19.09
CA SER A 623 -4.96 22.12 17.98
C SER A 623 -3.91 23.10 18.48
N VAL A 624 -3.80 23.36 19.80
CA VAL A 624 -2.82 24.29 20.34
C VAL A 624 -2.02 23.61 21.44
N GLU A 625 -0.70 23.51 21.26
CA GLU A 625 0.22 22.84 22.18
C GLU A 625 1.25 23.80 22.77
N LEU A 626 1.51 23.68 24.07
CA LEU A 626 2.57 24.38 24.78
C LEU A 626 3.93 23.70 24.52
N ILE A 627 4.91 24.51 24.11
CA ILE A 627 6.29 24.08 23.88
C ILE A 627 7.25 25.05 24.56
N PHE A 628 8.40 24.54 25.01
CA PHE A 628 9.52 25.34 25.48
C PHE A 628 10.70 25.27 24.53
N ARG A 629 11.50 26.32 24.50
CA ARG A 629 12.75 26.42 23.73
C ARG A 629 13.84 26.99 24.62
N ALA A 630 15.07 26.51 24.50
CA ALA A 630 16.22 27.14 25.15
C ALA A 630 16.32 28.61 24.71
N HIS A 631 16.46 29.51 25.68
CA HIS A 631 16.57 30.93 25.38
C HIS A 631 17.85 31.19 24.55
N PRO A 632 17.84 32.06 23.53
CA PRO A 632 19.00 32.30 22.66
C PRO A 632 20.29 32.71 23.38
N ALA A 633 20.16 33.32 24.57
CA ALA A 633 21.29 33.67 25.44
C ALA A 633 21.95 32.46 26.12
N ILE A 634 21.26 31.33 26.21
CA ILE A 634 21.80 30.05 26.68
C ILE A 634 22.37 29.29 25.47
N ARG A 635 21.54 29.13 24.43
CA ARG A 635 21.90 28.37 23.25
C ARG A 635 21.12 28.86 22.03
N LYS A 636 21.81 29.04 20.90
CA LYS A 636 21.15 29.25 19.61
C LYS A 636 20.56 27.94 19.12
N SER A 637 19.26 27.93 18.89
CA SER A 637 18.56 26.86 18.18
C SER A 637 18.23 27.36 16.77
N GLU A 638 19.12 27.14 15.80
CA GLU A 638 18.80 27.47 14.41
C GLU A 638 17.80 26.45 13.86
N LEU A 639 16.62 26.94 13.46
CA LEU A 639 15.56 26.20 12.77
C LEU A 639 15.74 26.27 11.24
N GLY A 640 16.98 26.18 10.76
CA GLY A 640 17.19 26.03 9.32
C GLY A 640 16.49 24.74 8.88
N VAL A 641 15.60 24.81 7.89
CA VAL A 641 14.83 23.66 7.41
C VAL A 641 15.65 22.94 6.35
N PHE A 642 16.27 21.82 6.69
CA PHE A 642 17.02 20.96 5.76
C PHE A 642 16.11 19.93 5.04
N CYS A 643 14.90 19.74 5.55
CA CYS A 643 13.88 18.80 5.12
C CYS A 643 12.48 19.29 5.58
N ILE A 644 11.49 19.12 4.72
CA ILE A 644 10.13 19.64 4.94
C ILE A 644 9.07 18.57 5.26
N GLY A 645 9.44 17.28 5.28
CA GLY A 645 8.42 16.22 5.34
C GLY A 645 8.89 14.77 5.53
N GLY A 646 10.09 14.54 6.05
CA GLY A 646 10.56 13.20 6.39
C GLY A 646 9.91 12.62 7.67
N PRO A 647 10.09 11.32 7.96
CA PRO A 647 9.48 10.63 9.12
C PRO A 647 9.74 11.31 10.47
N GLY A 648 10.90 11.97 10.62
CA GLY A 648 11.24 12.73 11.83
C GLY A 648 10.29 13.91 12.15
N HIS A 649 9.53 14.42 11.18
CA HIS A 649 8.51 15.45 11.40
C HIS A 649 7.13 14.88 11.75
N THR A 650 6.89 13.60 11.43
CA THR A 650 5.61 12.91 11.61
C THR A 650 5.82 11.49 12.17
N PRO A 651 6.33 11.35 13.40
CA PRO A 651 6.70 10.04 13.96
C PRO A 651 5.52 9.09 14.16
N HIS A 652 4.29 9.63 14.23
CA HIS A 652 3.04 8.86 14.31
C HIS A 652 2.62 8.26 12.95
N VAL A 653 3.28 8.62 11.84
CA VAL A 653 2.99 8.09 10.50
C VAL A 653 3.97 6.97 10.21
N PHE A 654 3.48 5.73 10.22
CA PHE A 654 4.29 4.53 10.03
C PHE A 654 4.54 4.21 8.55
N ALA A 655 3.61 4.60 7.67
CA ALA A 655 3.84 4.55 6.24
C ALA A 655 3.24 5.75 5.52
N GLN A 656 3.94 6.21 4.49
CA GLN A 656 3.44 7.17 3.52
C GLN A 656 3.88 6.70 2.13
N VAL A 657 2.93 6.45 1.25
CA VAL A 657 3.18 5.89 -0.08
C VAL A 657 2.32 6.59 -1.12
N ARG A 658 2.88 6.83 -2.31
CA ARG A 658 2.13 7.32 -3.47
C ARG A 658 1.58 6.14 -4.25
N LEU A 659 0.36 6.28 -4.74
CA LEU A 659 -0.28 5.29 -5.59
C LEU A 659 -0.75 5.99 -6.87
N ALA A 660 -0.20 5.58 -8.01
CA ALA A 660 -0.66 5.98 -9.32
C ALA A 660 -2.11 5.52 -9.59
N PRO A 661 -2.83 6.12 -10.56
CA PRO A 661 -4.15 5.65 -10.98
C PRO A 661 -4.14 4.15 -11.32
N GLY A 662 -5.06 3.38 -10.73
CA GLY A 662 -5.15 1.93 -10.90
C GLY A 662 -4.08 1.11 -10.16
N GLU A 663 -3.15 1.75 -9.45
CA GLU A 663 -2.05 1.03 -8.79
C GLU A 663 -2.54 0.26 -7.56
N ARG A 664 -2.02 -0.96 -7.42
CA ARG A 664 -2.11 -1.80 -6.23
C ARG A 664 -0.73 -1.88 -5.60
N PHE A 665 -0.64 -1.52 -4.33
CA PHE A 665 0.63 -1.38 -3.64
C PHE A 665 0.59 -2.13 -2.31
N ALA A 666 1.53 -3.06 -2.10
CA ALA A 666 1.68 -3.74 -0.83
C ALA A 666 2.58 -2.94 0.11
N VAL A 667 2.16 -2.84 1.37
CA VAL A 667 2.92 -2.24 2.46
C VAL A 667 3.06 -3.30 3.55
N GLU A 668 4.29 -3.75 3.80
CA GLU A 668 4.60 -4.61 4.93
C GLU A 668 4.95 -3.76 6.16
N LEU A 669 4.23 -3.96 7.24
CA LEU A 669 4.30 -3.15 8.45
C LEU A 669 4.56 -4.03 9.66
N GLN A 670 5.17 -3.42 10.67
CA GLN A 670 5.33 -3.99 12.00
C GLN A 670 4.86 -2.96 13.03
N LEU A 671 3.55 -2.74 13.04
CA LEU A 671 2.91 -1.76 13.90
C LEU A 671 2.87 -2.25 15.36
N PRO A 672 3.18 -1.38 16.34
CA PRO A 672 2.92 -1.64 17.75
C PRO A 672 1.43 -1.91 18.05
N LEU A 673 1.15 -2.37 19.27
CA LEU A 673 -0.23 -2.42 19.76
C LEU A 673 -0.83 -1.01 19.81
N GLY A 674 -2.05 -0.85 19.33
CA GLY A 674 -2.72 0.44 19.33
C GLY A 674 -3.78 0.61 18.26
N HIS A 675 -4.25 1.85 18.12
CA HIS A 675 -5.24 2.26 17.13
C HIS A 675 -4.59 3.04 16.01
N TYR A 676 -5.04 2.78 14.80
CA TYR A 676 -4.47 3.31 13.57
C TYR A 676 -5.58 3.74 12.62
N ARG A 677 -5.22 4.63 11.70
CA ARG A 677 -6.04 4.99 10.54
C ARG A 677 -5.21 4.99 9.27
N ILE A 678 -5.87 4.64 8.17
CA ILE A 678 -5.39 4.96 6.84
C ILE A 678 -6.06 6.27 6.43
N ALA A 679 -5.25 7.25 6.01
CA ALA A 679 -5.72 8.55 5.55
C ALA A 679 -5.19 8.82 4.14
N VAL A 680 -6.04 9.31 3.26
CA VAL A 680 -5.65 9.68 1.89
C VAL A 680 -5.74 11.19 1.73
N ARG A 681 -4.73 11.80 1.10
CA ARG A 681 -4.74 13.24 0.82
C ARG A 681 -5.89 13.56 -0.15
N HIS A 682 -6.61 14.66 0.11
CA HIS A 682 -7.82 15.10 -0.61
C HIS A 682 -9.07 14.21 -0.53
N VAL A 683 -9.02 13.09 0.20
CA VAL A 683 -10.20 12.28 0.55
C VAL A 683 -10.59 12.57 2.00
N THR A 684 -11.89 12.69 2.28
CA THR A 684 -12.44 12.95 3.63
C THR A 684 -12.58 11.67 4.45
N THR A 685 -12.88 10.56 3.78
CA THR A 685 -13.00 9.23 4.39
C THR A 685 -11.65 8.74 4.91
N THR A 686 -11.67 8.12 6.10
CA THR A 686 -10.51 7.47 6.71
C THR A 686 -10.88 6.04 7.10
N TRP A 687 -9.90 5.15 7.11
CA TRP A 687 -10.11 3.73 7.39
C TRP A 687 -9.45 3.35 8.71
N GLY A 688 -10.25 3.23 9.78
CA GLY A 688 -9.76 2.89 11.12
C GLY A 688 -9.51 1.39 11.32
N PHE A 689 -8.44 1.06 12.05
CA PHE A 689 -8.15 -0.31 12.48
C PHE A 689 -7.35 -0.32 13.80
N SER A 690 -7.23 -1.48 14.44
CA SER A 690 -6.42 -1.69 15.63
C SER A 690 -5.47 -2.87 15.47
N VAL A 691 -4.39 -2.87 16.23
CA VAL A 691 -3.42 -3.96 16.31
C VAL A 691 -3.48 -4.56 17.70
N ALA A 692 -3.70 -5.88 17.79
CA ALA A 692 -3.92 -6.60 19.04
C ALA A 692 -3.08 -7.89 19.13
N LEU A 693 -2.99 -8.43 20.35
CA LEU A 693 -2.44 -9.77 20.59
C LEU A 693 -3.44 -10.84 20.10
N ASP A 694 -2.92 -11.98 19.62
CA ASP A 694 -3.67 -13.20 19.31
C ASP A 694 -4.66 -13.21 18.11
N GLU A 695 -4.55 -12.26 17.17
CA GLU A 695 -5.34 -12.27 15.92
C GLU A 695 -4.63 -13.02 14.75
N PRO A 696 -5.38 -13.76 13.89
CA PRO A 696 -4.82 -14.53 12.77
C PRO A 696 -4.73 -13.74 11.44
N LEU A 697 -5.30 -12.53 11.37
CA LEU A 697 -5.35 -11.73 10.15
C LEU A 697 -4.07 -10.90 9.98
N ASP A 698 -3.16 -11.40 9.14
CA ASP A 698 -1.91 -10.73 8.78
C ASP A 698 -2.01 -9.95 7.45
N ASN A 699 -3.14 -10.05 6.72
CA ASN A 699 -3.30 -9.42 5.41
C ASN A 699 -4.64 -8.68 5.28
N TRP A 700 -4.60 -7.44 4.78
CA TRP A 700 -5.78 -6.62 4.49
C TRP A 700 -5.64 -5.89 3.16
N GLU A 701 -6.48 -6.25 2.19
CA GLU A 701 -6.62 -5.52 0.93
C GLU A 701 -7.76 -4.50 1.03
N LEU A 702 -7.48 -3.26 0.61
CA LEU A 702 -8.39 -2.14 0.70
C LEU A 702 -8.36 -1.29 -0.58
N SER A 703 -9.55 -0.99 -1.10
CA SER A 703 -9.74 0.02 -2.15
C SER A 703 -10.01 1.38 -1.52
N LEU A 704 -9.21 2.38 -1.88
CA LEU A 704 -9.24 3.71 -1.29
C LEU A 704 -10.28 4.60 -1.99
N VAL A 705 -11.57 4.28 -1.82
CA VAL A 705 -12.74 4.99 -2.41
C VAL A 705 -13.49 5.78 -1.33
N ALA A 706 -14.01 6.97 -1.68
CA ALA A 706 -14.68 7.87 -0.75
C ALA A 706 -15.98 7.31 -0.11
N ASP A 707 -16.68 6.36 -0.76
CA ASP A 707 -18.07 6.00 -0.42
C ASP A 707 -18.26 4.74 0.46
N GLU A 708 -17.19 4.04 0.85
CA GLU A 708 -17.28 2.94 1.82
C GLU A 708 -16.64 3.31 3.15
N ALA A 709 -17.47 3.52 4.18
CA ALA A 709 -16.99 3.53 5.57
C ALA A 709 -16.65 2.08 5.97
N PRO A 710 -15.37 1.70 6.06
CA PRO A 710 -15.01 0.33 6.40
C PRO A 710 -15.44 0.00 7.84
N ARG A 711 -15.80 -1.26 8.08
CA ARG A 711 -15.89 -1.77 9.45
C ARG A 711 -14.47 -1.80 10.05
N PRO A 712 -14.27 -1.33 11.30
CA PRO A 712 -12.97 -1.38 11.95
C PRO A 712 -12.32 -2.77 11.91
N ARG A 713 -11.10 -2.80 11.34
CA ARG A 713 -10.09 -3.87 11.36
C ARG A 713 -9.53 -4.20 12.75
N VAL A 714 -9.33 -5.46 13.12
CA VAL A 714 -8.30 -5.86 14.09
C VAL A 714 -7.26 -6.70 13.35
N LEU A 715 -6.00 -6.29 13.41
CA LEU A 715 -4.86 -6.98 12.80
C LEU A 715 -3.95 -7.57 13.88
N SER A 716 -3.20 -8.60 13.51
CA SER A 716 -2.19 -9.19 14.39
C SER A 716 -1.05 -8.22 14.67
N HIS A 717 -0.46 -8.26 15.86
CA HIS A 717 0.80 -7.56 16.18
C HIS A 717 2.05 -8.09 15.45
N ARG A 718 1.91 -9.17 14.67
CA ARG A 718 2.97 -9.74 13.82
C ARG A 718 3.18 -8.91 12.56
N LEU A 719 3.94 -9.40 11.59
CA LEU A 719 4.11 -8.71 10.30
C LEU A 719 2.74 -8.51 9.62
N GLN A 720 2.30 -7.27 9.44
CA GLN A 720 1.05 -6.94 8.77
C GLN A 720 1.31 -6.60 7.31
N ARG A 721 0.53 -7.15 6.39
CA ARG A 721 0.55 -6.81 4.97
C ARG A 721 -0.72 -6.05 4.60
N LEU A 722 -0.57 -4.78 4.21
CA LEU A 722 -1.67 -3.97 3.70
C LEU A 722 -1.54 -3.84 2.19
N VAL A 723 -2.57 -4.23 1.43
CA VAL A 723 -2.62 -4.00 -0.02
C VAL A 723 -3.55 -2.82 -0.28
N LEU A 724 -2.96 -1.68 -0.61
CA LEU A 724 -3.66 -0.45 -0.90
C LEU A 724 -3.94 -0.37 -2.41
N HIS A 725 -5.19 -0.11 -2.79
CA HIS A 725 -5.59 0.03 -4.18
C HIS A 725 -6.15 1.43 -4.44
N ASN A 726 -5.60 2.11 -5.45
CA ASN A 726 -6.12 3.37 -5.96
C ASN A 726 -6.99 3.13 -7.23
N PRO A 727 -8.30 2.93 -7.12
CA PRO A 727 -9.17 2.77 -8.28
C PRO A 727 -9.47 4.10 -9.01
N GLY A 728 -8.96 5.22 -8.50
CA GLY A 728 -9.21 6.55 -9.05
C GLY A 728 -8.41 6.85 -10.32
N GLN A 729 -8.71 8.01 -10.92
CA GLN A 729 -8.03 8.53 -12.12
C GLN A 729 -6.87 9.49 -11.78
N GLN A 730 -6.60 9.72 -10.50
CA GLN A 730 -5.56 10.63 -10.02
C GLN A 730 -4.60 9.89 -9.09
N GLU A 731 -3.33 10.31 -9.07
CA GLU A 731 -2.37 9.87 -8.06
C GLU A 731 -2.87 10.25 -6.66
N ILE A 732 -2.75 9.34 -5.71
CA ILE A 732 -3.10 9.58 -4.30
C ILE A 732 -1.88 9.37 -3.40
N LEU A 733 -1.86 10.10 -2.28
CA LEU A 733 -0.89 9.89 -1.21
C LEU A 733 -1.62 9.25 -0.03
N ALA A 734 -1.32 7.98 0.24
CA ALA A 734 -1.89 7.23 1.34
C ALA A 734 -0.94 7.22 2.55
N ARG A 735 -1.50 7.35 3.75
CA ARG A 735 -0.77 7.36 5.02
C ARG A 735 -1.35 6.35 5.99
N VAL A 736 -0.50 5.60 6.66
CA VAL A 736 -0.86 4.77 7.82
C VAL A 736 -0.38 5.49 9.06
N GLU A 737 -1.33 5.97 9.86
CA GLU A 737 -1.07 6.86 10.99
C GLU A 737 -1.58 6.20 12.29
N GLN A 738 -0.78 6.23 13.34
CA GLN A 738 -1.25 5.89 14.67
C GLN A 738 -2.16 7.01 15.17
N ILE A 739 -3.36 6.62 15.60
CA ILE A 739 -4.25 7.50 16.34
C ILE A 739 -3.73 7.52 17.77
N ALA A 740 -2.70 8.33 18.01
CA ALA A 740 -2.19 8.53 19.35
C ALA A 740 -3.21 9.33 20.17
N ALA A 741 -3.49 8.88 21.38
CA ALA A 741 -3.90 9.80 22.44
C ALA A 741 -2.72 10.78 22.62
N ARG A 742 -3.02 12.08 22.73
CA ARG A 742 -2.00 13.16 22.77
C ARG A 742 -1.31 13.23 24.13
N ASP A 743 -0.91 12.08 24.66
CA ASP A 743 -0.55 11.95 26.08
C ASP A 743 0.73 12.74 26.42
N GLU A 744 1.57 13.04 25.43
CA GLU A 744 2.83 13.79 25.62
C GLU A 744 2.68 15.31 25.43
N ALA A 745 1.56 15.79 24.89
CA ALA A 745 1.35 17.20 24.61
C ALA A 745 0.58 17.87 25.76
N MET A 746 0.93 19.12 26.06
CA MET A 746 0.15 19.99 26.95
C MET A 746 -0.66 20.95 26.10
N THR A 747 -1.98 20.83 26.12
CA THR A 747 -2.87 21.68 25.32
C THR A 747 -3.01 23.08 25.94
N ALA A 748 -3.33 24.08 25.10
CA ALA A 748 -3.62 25.43 25.59
C ALA A 748 -4.76 25.47 26.58
N ALA A 749 -5.80 24.65 26.35
CA ALA A 749 -6.87 24.47 27.32
C ALA A 749 -6.30 24.01 28.67
N GLU A 750 -5.56 22.89 28.74
CA GLU A 750 -5.01 22.39 30.02
C GLU A 750 -4.16 23.42 30.77
N VAL A 751 -3.25 24.11 30.06
CA VAL A 751 -2.28 25.03 30.65
C VAL A 751 -2.92 26.34 31.12
N ALA A 752 -3.86 26.90 30.35
CA ALA A 752 -4.51 28.17 30.68
C ALA A 752 -5.23 28.15 32.03
N PHE A 753 -5.61 26.96 32.51
CA PHE A 753 -6.29 26.79 33.79
C PHE A 753 -5.36 26.44 34.96
N LEU A 754 -4.05 26.28 34.74
CA LEU A 754 -3.09 26.05 35.83
C LEU A 754 -2.93 27.33 36.67
N PRO A 755 -3.15 27.29 38.00
CA PRO A 755 -2.98 28.47 38.86
C PRO A 755 -1.59 29.08 38.75
N LEU A 756 -0.55 28.22 38.81
CA LEU A 756 0.85 28.64 38.68
C LEU A 756 1.12 29.37 37.37
N PHE A 757 0.57 28.88 36.25
CA PHE A 757 0.76 29.49 34.94
C PHE A 757 0.17 30.91 34.88
N ARG A 758 -1.05 31.08 35.39
CA ARG A 758 -1.73 32.38 35.41
C ARG A 758 -1.04 33.40 36.30
N ASP A 759 -0.54 32.96 37.45
CA ASP A 759 0.15 33.83 38.40
C ASP A 759 1.49 34.31 37.82
N MET A 760 2.24 33.42 37.17
CA MET A 760 3.56 33.73 36.61
C MET A 760 3.49 34.44 35.24
N PHE A 761 2.47 34.14 34.43
CA PHE A 761 2.37 34.60 33.04
C PHE A 761 0.99 35.20 32.72
N PRO A 762 0.53 36.25 33.41
CA PRO A 762 -0.81 36.81 33.23
C PRO A 762 -1.08 37.40 31.84
N ARG A 763 -0.02 37.73 31.07
CA ARG A 763 -0.13 38.22 29.68
C ARG A 763 -0.22 37.11 28.63
N GLN A 764 -0.08 35.86 29.04
CA GLN A 764 -0.10 34.66 28.19
C GLN A 764 -1.45 33.94 28.26
N VAL A 765 -2.42 34.49 28.99
CA VAL A 765 -3.78 33.99 29.13
C VAL A 765 -4.71 34.79 28.21
N THR A 766 -5.75 34.17 27.68
CA THR A 766 -6.85 34.90 27.02
C THR A 766 -7.49 35.88 28.02
N ALA A 767 -8.12 36.95 27.53
CA ALA A 767 -8.71 37.95 28.43
C ALA A 767 -9.78 37.29 29.34
N PRO A 768 -9.89 37.66 30.63
CA PRO A 768 -10.94 37.13 31.51
C PRO A 768 -12.34 37.27 30.88
N GLY A 769 -13.07 36.16 30.76
CA GLY A 769 -14.40 36.11 30.13
C GLY A 769 -14.40 35.85 28.62
N GLN A 770 -13.23 35.68 27.98
CA GLN A 770 -13.14 35.26 26.58
C GLN A 770 -13.44 33.76 26.48
N LEU A 771 -14.49 33.40 25.73
CA LEU A 771 -14.85 32.02 25.45
C LEU A 771 -13.80 31.40 24.52
N ILE A 772 -13.35 30.21 24.89
CA ILE A 772 -12.41 29.39 24.11
C ILE A 772 -13.19 28.18 23.59
N GLY A 773 -13.11 27.93 22.28
CA GLY A 773 -13.66 26.70 21.69
C GLY A 773 -12.89 25.47 22.18
N VAL A 774 -13.61 24.48 22.71
CA VAL A 774 -13.12 23.14 23.03
C VAL A 774 -13.90 22.16 22.15
N GLY A 775 -13.28 21.68 21.08
CA GLY A 775 -13.97 21.04 19.96
C GLY A 775 -14.62 19.71 20.33
N GLN A 776 -14.09 18.95 21.28
CA GLN A 776 -14.77 17.81 21.90
C GLN A 776 -14.32 17.63 23.34
N VAL A 777 -15.26 17.73 24.28
CA VAL A 777 -15.06 17.40 25.70
C VAL A 777 -16.06 16.32 26.11
N THR A 778 -15.65 15.41 27.00
CA THR A 778 -16.58 14.49 27.65
C THR A 778 -17.03 15.13 28.96
N LEU A 779 -18.32 15.36 29.10
CA LEU A 779 -18.93 15.91 30.31
C LEU A 779 -19.85 14.86 30.93
N ALA A 780 -19.79 14.72 32.25
CA ALA A 780 -20.71 13.89 33.03
C ALA A 780 -21.47 14.79 34.02
N LEU A 781 -22.80 14.69 34.01
CA LEU A 781 -23.66 15.39 34.96
C LEU A 781 -24.32 14.36 35.88
N VAL A 782 -24.07 14.49 37.18
CA VAL A 782 -24.65 13.61 38.20
C VAL A 782 -25.68 14.42 38.98
N GLU A 783 -26.95 14.04 38.90
CA GLU A 783 -28.01 14.68 39.66
C GLU A 783 -28.07 14.12 41.07
N LEU A 784 -28.20 15.00 42.05
CA LEU A 784 -28.26 14.63 43.44
C LEU A 784 -29.69 14.20 43.81
N ALA A 785 -29.83 13.16 44.62
CA ALA A 785 -31.14 12.80 45.17
C ALA A 785 -31.62 13.94 46.07
N ASN A 786 -32.83 14.46 45.83
CA ASN A 786 -33.36 15.63 46.54
C ASN A 786 -33.17 15.50 48.07
N PRO A 787 -32.24 16.27 48.66
CA PRO A 787 -31.90 16.12 50.06
C PRO A 787 -32.83 16.95 50.96
N TRP A 788 -33.64 17.83 50.37
CA TRP A 788 -34.55 18.75 51.05
C TRP A 788 -35.88 18.05 51.40
N ARG A 789 -35.84 17.23 52.46
CA ARG A 789 -37.05 16.70 53.09
C ARG A 789 -37.53 17.66 54.19
N PRO A 790 -38.85 17.88 54.36
CA PRO A 790 -39.40 18.80 55.37
C PRO A 790 -38.93 18.53 56.82
N GLU A 791 -38.46 17.32 57.09
CA GLU A 791 -38.10 16.82 58.42
C GLU A 791 -36.60 16.97 58.76
N ARG A 792 -35.74 17.38 57.81
CA ARG A 792 -34.28 17.53 58.02
C ARG A 792 -33.88 18.98 58.25
N LYS A 793 -32.93 19.21 59.17
CA LYS A 793 -32.32 20.55 59.39
C LYS A 793 -31.40 20.90 58.22
N GLU A 794 -31.49 22.14 57.72
CA GLU A 794 -30.71 22.63 56.57
C GLU A 794 -29.19 22.42 56.72
N LEU A 795 -28.66 22.60 57.94
CA LEU A 795 -27.23 22.41 58.22
C LEU A 795 -26.77 20.95 58.03
N ALA A 796 -27.62 19.97 58.34
CA ALA A 796 -27.32 18.56 58.15
C ALA A 796 -27.36 18.18 56.66
N VAL A 797 -28.34 18.72 55.92
CA VAL A 797 -28.43 18.60 54.46
C VAL A 797 -27.19 19.17 53.78
N PHE A 798 -26.70 20.31 54.25
CA PHE A 798 -25.48 20.93 53.73
C PHE A 798 -24.22 20.08 53.99
N GLY A 799 -24.12 19.45 55.17
CA GLY A 799 -23.03 18.51 55.48
C GLY A 799 -23.04 17.28 54.57
N ASP A 800 -24.21 16.67 54.38
CA ASP A 800 -24.38 15.50 53.49
C ASP A 800 -23.97 15.82 52.04
N LEU A 801 -24.31 17.02 51.55
CA LEU A 801 -23.94 17.49 50.21
C LEU A 801 -22.43 17.69 50.05
N ILE A 802 -21.74 18.23 51.07
CA ILE A 802 -20.28 18.38 51.05
C ILE A 802 -19.61 17.02 51.01
N SER A 803 -20.03 16.09 51.88
CA SER A 803 -19.47 14.73 51.91
C SER A 803 -19.72 13.96 50.61
N LEU A 804 -20.90 14.10 50.00
CA LEU A 804 -21.17 13.50 48.70
C LEU A 804 -20.30 14.09 47.59
N ARG A 805 -20.11 15.42 47.57
CA ARG A 805 -19.19 16.07 46.63
C ARG A 805 -17.77 15.51 46.77
N GLU A 806 -17.26 15.40 48.00
CA GLU A 806 -15.92 14.87 48.26
C GLU A 806 -15.76 13.41 47.81
N ARG A 807 -16.79 12.57 47.99
CA ARG A 807 -16.78 11.19 47.48
C ARG A 807 -16.76 11.14 45.94
N LEU A 808 -17.59 11.94 45.29
CA LEU A 808 -17.63 12.01 43.82
C LEU A 808 -16.33 12.57 43.23
N GLU A 809 -15.73 13.58 43.87
CA GLU A 809 -14.38 14.06 43.49
C GLU A 809 -13.31 12.98 43.66
N ALA A 810 -13.37 12.19 44.74
CA ALA A 810 -12.45 11.07 44.96
C ALA A 810 -12.63 9.92 43.94
N LEU A 811 -13.84 9.72 43.41
CA LEU A 811 -14.09 8.78 42.30
C LEU A 811 -13.58 9.32 40.96
N ALA A 812 -13.76 10.63 40.71
CA ALA A 812 -13.37 11.25 39.46
C ALA A 812 -11.84 11.35 39.30
N GLY A 813 -11.11 11.66 40.38
CA GLY A 813 -9.68 11.94 40.36
C GLY A 813 -8.81 10.85 39.70
N PRO A 814 -8.89 9.57 40.11
CA PRO A 814 -8.13 8.47 39.49
C PRO A 814 -8.44 8.25 38.02
N LEU A 815 -9.61 8.70 37.55
CA LEU A 815 -10.05 8.62 36.15
C LEU A 815 -9.70 9.89 35.35
N GLY A 816 -8.88 10.79 35.90
CA GLY A 816 -8.53 12.08 35.27
C GLY A 816 -9.69 13.09 35.24
N GLY A 817 -10.76 12.83 35.98
CA GLY A 817 -11.95 13.67 36.05
C GLY A 817 -11.78 14.85 36.99
N ARG A 818 -12.38 15.99 36.62
CA ARG A 818 -12.35 17.22 37.41
C ARG A 818 -13.76 17.76 37.61
N LEU A 819 -14.10 18.17 38.85
CA LEU A 819 -15.34 18.89 39.12
C LEU A 819 -15.27 20.30 38.50
N VAL A 820 -16.26 20.64 37.68
CA VAL A 820 -16.38 21.92 37.00
C VAL A 820 -17.19 22.89 37.86
N LYS A 821 -18.48 22.61 38.02
CA LYS A 821 -19.44 23.46 38.73
C LYS A 821 -20.67 22.68 39.19
N LEU A 822 -21.49 23.37 39.98
CA LEU A 822 -22.88 23.00 40.18
C LEU A 822 -23.71 23.40 38.95
N GLN A 823 -24.56 22.48 38.48
CA GLN A 823 -25.44 22.69 37.34
C GLN A 823 -26.87 22.27 37.74
N GLY A 824 -27.67 23.25 38.18
CA GLY A 824 -28.96 22.97 38.80
C GLY A 824 -28.78 22.16 40.10
N ASP A 825 -29.51 21.05 40.23
CA ASP A 825 -29.42 20.12 41.37
C ASP A 825 -28.35 19.01 41.16
N GLY A 826 -27.40 19.22 40.24
CA GLY A 826 -26.37 18.26 39.90
C GLY A 826 -24.94 18.81 39.91
N LEU A 827 -23.98 17.90 39.92
CA LEU A 827 -22.54 18.18 39.83
C LEU A 827 -22.05 17.84 38.42
N LEU A 828 -21.42 18.82 37.76
CA LEU A 828 -20.86 18.67 36.43
C LEU A 828 -19.36 18.37 36.51
N PHE A 829 -18.94 17.28 35.88
CA PHE A 829 -17.56 16.84 35.78
C PHE A 829 -17.09 16.83 34.33
N ALA A 830 -15.81 17.10 34.11
CA ALA A 830 -15.16 17.04 32.81
C ALA A 830 -14.06 15.97 32.78
N PHE A 831 -13.98 15.28 31.64
CA PHE A 831 -13.03 14.20 31.37
C PHE A 831 -12.40 14.37 30.00
N ASP A 832 -11.12 14.05 29.91
CA ASP A 832 -10.36 14.08 28.65
C ASP A 832 -10.74 12.86 27.77
N GLU A 833 -10.91 11.69 28.39
CA GLU A 833 -11.30 10.44 27.72
C GLU A 833 -12.80 10.09 27.88
N PRO A 834 -13.49 9.65 26.80
CA PRO A 834 -14.88 9.20 26.87
C PRO A 834 -15.11 7.99 27.77
N GLY A 835 -14.20 7.02 27.71
CA GLY A 835 -14.26 5.81 28.55
C GLY A 835 -14.21 6.14 30.04
N ALA A 836 -13.29 7.03 30.44
CA ALA A 836 -13.16 7.49 31.82
C ALA A 836 -14.42 8.22 32.33
N GLY A 837 -14.99 9.11 31.49
CA GLY A 837 -16.24 9.79 31.83
C GLY A 837 -17.42 8.84 31.98
N LEU A 838 -17.49 7.79 31.16
CA LEU A 838 -18.50 6.73 31.27
C LEU A 838 -18.31 5.92 32.56
N ASP A 839 -17.08 5.51 32.88
CA ASP A 839 -16.77 4.76 34.11
C ASP A 839 -17.12 5.55 35.36
N PHE A 840 -16.74 6.83 35.40
CA PHE A 840 -17.12 7.72 36.49
C PHE A 840 -18.63 7.83 36.62
N ALA A 841 -19.34 8.10 35.52
CA ALA A 841 -20.78 8.27 35.57
C ALA A 841 -21.49 6.99 36.03
N TRP A 842 -20.94 5.82 35.69
CA TRP A 842 -21.41 4.53 36.17
C TRP A 842 -21.28 4.41 37.69
N LEU A 843 -20.08 4.63 38.23
CA LEU A 843 -19.79 4.58 39.67
C LEU A 843 -20.61 5.63 40.44
N ALA A 844 -20.70 6.85 39.91
CA ALA A 844 -21.40 7.95 40.54
C ALA A 844 -22.92 7.70 40.69
N VAL A 845 -23.55 6.98 39.76
CA VAL A 845 -24.99 6.64 39.87
C VAL A 845 -25.25 5.58 40.94
N GLU A 846 -24.24 4.79 41.32
CA GLU A 846 -24.33 3.81 42.41
C GLU A 846 -24.06 4.43 43.80
N GLU A 847 -23.50 5.64 43.85
CA GLU A 847 -23.20 6.33 45.11
C GLU A 847 -24.46 6.75 45.87
N GLU A 848 -24.47 6.49 47.18
CA GLU A 848 -25.57 6.89 48.05
C GLU A 848 -25.69 8.42 48.09
N GLY A 849 -26.86 8.93 47.68
CA GLY A 849 -27.16 10.36 47.60
C GLY A 849 -27.24 10.89 46.17
N THR A 850 -27.00 10.07 45.14
CA THR A 850 -27.25 10.44 43.74
C THR A 850 -28.60 9.93 43.26
N ARG A 851 -29.24 10.66 42.33
CA ARG A 851 -30.51 10.26 41.69
C ARG A 851 -30.22 9.48 40.42
N CYS A 852 -29.48 10.08 39.51
CA CYS A 852 -29.20 9.56 38.17
C CYS A 852 -28.03 10.33 37.56
N GLY A 853 -27.55 9.86 36.41
CA GLY A 853 -26.42 10.48 35.71
C GLY A 853 -26.66 10.59 34.22
N ALA A 854 -25.93 11.48 33.56
CA ALA A 854 -25.76 11.44 32.12
C ALA A 854 -24.33 11.72 31.71
N VAL A 855 -23.89 11.13 30.61
CA VAL A 855 -22.60 11.38 30.00
C VAL A 855 -22.77 11.66 28.50
N HIS A 856 -22.10 12.71 28.03
CA HIS A 856 -22.15 13.14 26.64
C HIS A 856 -20.79 13.71 26.22
N ARG A 857 -20.43 13.46 24.96
CA ARG A 857 -19.26 14.04 24.31
C ARG A 857 -19.70 14.93 23.16
N GLY A 858 -19.15 16.14 23.11
CA GLY A 858 -19.44 17.07 22.03
C GLY A 858 -18.63 18.36 22.15
N PRO A 859 -18.84 19.30 21.20
CA PRO A 859 -18.21 20.60 21.27
C PRO A 859 -18.78 21.42 22.43
N ALA A 860 -17.89 22.09 23.16
CA ALA A 860 -18.27 23.02 24.22
C ALA A 860 -17.41 24.29 24.15
N MET A 861 -17.90 25.36 24.75
CA MET A 861 -17.08 26.54 24.99
C MET A 861 -16.61 26.51 26.44
N ALA A 862 -15.35 26.83 26.67
CA ALA A 862 -14.78 26.94 28.00
C ALA A 862 -14.39 28.39 28.30
N THR A 863 -14.48 28.80 29.56
CA THR A 863 -13.90 30.07 30.05
C THR A 863 -13.42 29.88 31.48
N SER A 864 -12.54 30.78 31.93
CA SER A 864 -12.18 30.89 33.34
C SER A 864 -13.15 31.85 34.04
N LEU A 865 -13.83 31.36 35.08
CA LEU A 865 -14.66 32.16 36.01
C LEU A 865 -14.10 32.00 37.42
N ASP A 866 -13.78 33.11 38.08
CA ASP A 866 -13.16 33.14 39.43
C ASP A 866 -11.92 32.23 39.57
N GLY A 867 -11.19 32.07 38.47
CA GLY A 867 -10.00 31.25 38.41
C GLY A 867 -10.23 29.75 38.38
N ARG A 868 -11.44 29.28 38.06
CA ARG A 868 -11.76 27.87 37.79
C ARG A 868 -12.31 27.70 36.37
N LEU A 869 -12.08 26.52 35.81
CA LEU A 869 -12.58 26.11 34.49
C LEU A 869 -14.11 25.99 34.54
N ASP A 870 -14.79 26.63 33.60
CA ASP A 870 -16.23 26.48 33.41
C ASP A 870 -16.59 26.22 31.95
N TYR A 871 -17.61 25.39 31.71
CA TYR A 871 -18.11 24.99 30.41
C TYR A 871 -19.50 25.56 30.13
N PHE A 872 -19.72 25.97 28.89
CA PHE A 872 -20.94 26.56 28.36
C PHE A 872 -21.28 26.01 26.98
N GLY A 873 -22.53 26.24 26.57
CA GLY A 873 -23.02 25.93 25.24
C GLY A 873 -23.92 24.71 25.19
N ARG A 874 -24.09 24.21 23.96
CA ARG A 874 -25.10 23.20 23.61
C ARG A 874 -24.95 21.91 24.42
N LEU A 875 -23.72 21.40 24.56
CA LEU A 875 -23.43 20.15 25.27
C LEU A 875 -23.93 20.14 26.73
N VAL A 876 -23.74 21.24 27.46
CA VAL A 876 -24.19 21.35 28.86
C VAL A 876 -25.73 21.34 28.95
N GLY A 877 -26.41 21.99 28.00
CA GLY A 877 -27.88 21.99 27.92
C GLY A 877 -28.46 20.62 27.54
N GLU A 878 -27.77 19.92 26.63
CA GLU A 878 -28.11 18.55 26.21
C GLU A 878 -27.94 17.56 27.37
N LEU A 879 -26.85 17.65 28.14
CA LEU A 879 -26.66 16.85 29.36
C LEU A 879 -27.76 17.07 30.40
N ALA A 880 -28.10 18.33 30.68
CA ALA A 880 -29.19 18.64 31.62
C ALA A 880 -30.53 18.05 31.14
N THR A 881 -30.72 17.93 29.82
CA THR A 881 -31.90 17.30 29.23
C THR A 881 -31.89 15.78 29.39
N LEU A 882 -30.75 15.14 29.14
CA LEU A 882 -30.58 13.70 29.31
C LEU A 882 -30.80 13.27 30.76
N VAL A 883 -30.23 14.01 31.72
CA VAL A 883 -30.41 13.77 33.16
C VAL A 883 -31.88 13.87 33.58
N ARG A 884 -32.62 14.86 33.06
CA ARG A 884 -34.07 14.99 33.33
C ARG A 884 -34.90 13.85 32.73
N ALA A 885 -34.43 13.24 31.65
CA ALA A 885 -35.11 12.11 31.01
C ALA A 885 -34.81 10.76 31.70
N ALA A 886 -33.73 10.67 32.48
CA ALA A 886 -33.35 9.47 33.22
C ALA A 886 -34.15 9.32 34.53
N ASN A 887 -34.57 8.08 34.85
CA ASN A 887 -35.18 7.77 36.14
C ASN A 887 -34.11 7.60 37.24
N ALA A 888 -34.55 7.47 38.49
CA ALA A 888 -33.64 7.19 39.59
C ALA A 888 -32.89 5.85 39.39
N GLY A 889 -31.57 5.86 39.58
CA GLY A 889 -30.68 4.72 39.34
C GLY A 889 -30.36 4.47 37.85
N GLU A 890 -30.75 5.37 36.94
CA GLU A 890 -30.41 5.27 35.52
C GLU A 890 -29.26 6.19 35.12
N LEU A 891 -28.49 5.73 34.14
CA LEU A 891 -27.43 6.48 33.47
C LEU A 891 -27.82 6.68 32.00
N ALA A 892 -27.97 7.93 31.58
CA ALA A 892 -28.19 8.27 30.18
C ALA A 892 -26.85 8.45 29.45
N VAL A 893 -26.57 7.61 28.45
CA VAL A 893 -25.34 7.66 27.67
C VAL A 893 -25.65 8.13 26.26
N ALA A 894 -25.17 9.32 25.89
CA ALA A 894 -25.40 9.88 24.56
C ALA A 894 -24.75 9.03 23.46
N GLU A 895 -25.41 8.94 22.30
CA GLU A 895 -24.94 8.15 21.15
C GLU A 895 -23.54 8.56 20.69
N SER A 896 -23.17 9.83 20.88
CA SER A 896 -21.83 10.37 20.58
C SER A 896 -20.68 9.57 21.18
N LEU A 897 -20.90 8.83 22.27
CA LEU A 897 -19.87 7.99 22.89
C LEU A 897 -19.58 6.70 22.12
N HIS A 898 -20.43 6.27 21.18
CA HIS A 898 -20.21 5.03 20.41
C HIS A 898 -19.04 5.12 19.42
N ALA A 899 -18.66 6.33 19.02
CA ALA A 899 -17.50 6.56 18.17
C ALA A 899 -16.17 6.30 18.91
N ASP A 900 -16.19 6.25 20.24
CA ASP A 900 -15.00 5.97 21.06
C ASP A 900 -14.87 4.47 21.35
N PRO A 901 -13.74 3.81 21.00
CA PRO A 901 -13.57 2.37 21.19
C PRO A 901 -13.62 1.89 22.65
N ALA A 902 -13.16 2.71 23.61
CA ALA A 902 -13.17 2.36 25.02
C ALA A 902 -14.59 2.42 25.59
N ALA A 903 -15.36 3.44 25.22
CA ALA A 903 -16.78 3.52 25.56
C ALA A 903 -17.59 2.45 24.83
N PHE A 904 -17.34 2.20 23.54
CA PHE A 904 -18.05 1.19 22.75
C PHE A 904 -17.93 -0.22 23.35
N ARG A 905 -16.73 -0.63 23.81
CA ARG A 905 -16.54 -1.93 24.48
C ARG A 905 -17.41 -2.10 25.72
N ARG A 906 -17.55 -1.03 26.53
CA ARG A 906 -18.40 -1.02 27.72
C ARG A 906 -19.88 -1.08 27.35
N LEU A 907 -20.27 -0.39 26.27
CA LEU A 907 -21.64 -0.35 25.77
C LEU A 907 -22.05 -1.62 25.00
N GLN A 908 -21.10 -2.43 24.52
CA GLN A 908 -21.38 -3.64 23.76
C GLN A 908 -22.23 -4.65 24.55
N ALA A 909 -22.03 -4.74 25.86
CA ALA A 909 -22.83 -5.59 26.75
C ALA A 909 -24.28 -5.08 26.95
N HIS A 910 -24.58 -3.86 26.49
CA HIS A 910 -25.84 -3.15 26.72
C HIS A 910 -26.49 -2.68 25.41
N GLN A 911 -26.20 -3.32 24.27
CA GLN A 911 -26.76 -2.95 22.97
C GLN A 911 -28.30 -3.04 22.89
N ASP A 912 -28.91 -3.87 23.73
CA ASP A 912 -30.37 -4.02 23.83
C ASP A 912 -31.03 -3.01 24.78
N ALA A 913 -30.27 -2.07 25.35
CA ALA A 913 -30.80 -1.07 26.28
C ALA A 913 -31.76 -0.08 25.58
N PRO A 914 -32.77 0.46 26.30
CA PRO A 914 -33.73 1.39 25.72
C PRO A 914 -33.05 2.65 25.17
N LEU A 915 -33.31 2.94 23.89
CA LEU A 915 -32.86 4.16 23.24
C LEU A 915 -33.94 5.24 23.38
N ILE A 916 -33.56 6.41 23.88
CA ILE A 916 -34.43 7.58 24.00
C ILE A 916 -33.96 8.71 23.09
N ASN A 917 -34.90 9.55 22.68
CA ASN A 917 -34.61 10.84 22.05
C ASN A 917 -35.04 11.95 23.02
N ALA A 918 -34.08 12.61 23.66
CA ALA A 918 -34.33 13.70 24.59
C ALA A 918 -34.01 15.04 23.91
N HIS A 919 -35.03 15.69 23.35
CA HIS A 919 -34.92 16.97 22.61
C HIS A 919 -33.85 16.99 21.51
N GLY A 920 -33.76 15.93 20.70
CA GLY A 920 -32.85 15.85 19.56
C GLY A 920 -31.51 15.16 19.86
N VAL A 921 -31.31 14.69 21.09
CA VAL A 921 -30.14 13.89 21.49
C VAL A 921 -30.56 12.45 21.68
N MET A 922 -29.98 11.55 20.90
CA MET A 922 -30.16 10.10 21.05
C MET A 922 -29.28 9.59 22.19
N ALA A 923 -29.85 8.80 23.10
CA ALA A 923 -29.10 8.23 24.22
C ALA A 923 -29.63 6.86 24.65
N LEU A 924 -28.75 6.01 25.13
CA LEU A 924 -29.08 4.74 25.79
C LEU A 924 -29.36 5.00 27.27
N LEU A 925 -30.45 4.43 27.79
CA LEU A 925 -30.73 4.40 29.23
C LEU A 925 -30.21 3.10 29.82
N LEU A 926 -29.15 3.21 30.62
CA LEU A 926 -28.53 2.09 31.29
C LEU A 926 -28.96 2.06 32.75
N ARG A 927 -29.15 0.85 33.29
CA ARG A 927 -29.20 0.63 34.74
C ARG A 927 -27.93 -0.08 35.14
N PRO A 928 -27.06 0.56 35.93
CA PRO A 928 -25.97 -0.13 36.60
C PRO A 928 -26.56 -1.33 37.36
N GLN A 929 -26.28 -2.55 36.91
CA GLN A 929 -26.48 -3.70 37.77
C GLN A 929 -25.28 -3.74 38.70
N ALA A 930 -25.53 -3.83 40.01
CA ALA A 930 -24.49 -4.03 40.99
C ALA A 930 -23.59 -5.18 40.54
N ALA A 931 -22.39 -4.86 40.06
CA ALA A 931 -21.41 -5.84 39.66
C ALA A 931 -21.01 -6.61 40.93
N ARG A 932 -21.67 -7.75 41.16
CA ARG A 932 -21.06 -8.81 41.96
C ARG A 932 -19.92 -9.35 41.11
N THR A 933 -18.71 -8.95 41.51
CA THR A 933 -17.40 -9.49 41.14
C THR A 933 -17.38 -11.03 41.09
N PRO A 934 -16.41 -11.67 40.39
CA PRO A 934 -15.09 -11.16 39.99
C PRO A 934 -14.87 -10.97 38.49
#